data_AF-A0A3D3DTE3-F1
#
_entry.id   AF-A0A3D3DTE3-F1
#
_cell.length_a   1.000
_cell.length_b   1.000
_cell.length_c   1.000
_cell.angle_alpha   90.00
_cell.angle_beta   90.00
_cell.angle_gamma   90.00
#
_symmetry.space_group_name_H-M   'P 1'
#
loop_
_entity.id
_entity.type
_entity.pdbx_description
1 polymer ?
#
loop_
_entity_poly.entity_id
_entity_poly.type
_entity_poly.pdbx_seq_one_letter_code
_entity_poly.pdbx_strand_id
1 'polypeptide(L)'
;KSMGPDQRVSANGAILAEGSVKHPHWTGVWDSWKAGGSSASGNDNKSEHRTIDGVSNSGMHPTYEENRKDHFRSWLISLTPEEAAAVSSAKDLTLDGIVKPVNGTDAVQLVGEGSLGPDSLPQDYISARLLNVKLDQKDNAQTTGRYGWWVGDESQKARLMDDSYQLSDAPTNLAEKIFRHQAPASTGTTTVKGLEDMTDEQLEKLGALQSRRTLDLVDGATEEAGENFHHVTPFSYQVLADVREGGLKRCLTTLLERNIDRNDVFNTSQYRNLSWKADADDYMLYKFNTKDSWSVTMGQEMVSIHDLAAYYQMHDEGNRLGHGNYGVKYRSQQVRNGIQLASADYGTKGYLDQYMRQYSSLYRNPVPIKVQFLMSMTAVPRSANLITAASPYTHRLHLGITPSITLWNPTNLPLVMNFGDPNRYAQMFRMLNLPLNIRWNKNDGEYRSSNGTHMTWATQNAGEGKANIFSLYFSGTRPITFEPGEVKVLSLPYRPGNMAFRKTDRFTERHEVAPGWDPSAFLELHRSDRNNSPHVENGCLLFKANDKISVEISGDGTEVYTGPAMAFFLIQTTHQLHANPGTWHFRHYHHMSRVGSGARNDAFNNNLISKGFPGGVAKIVSAPRSGSEIIARANDQEVWPFMQFALMAGTETSESSNGGALGGRKFASRPFLHSTAIAPSNIDRDDYDSFYNYGWNWWAEEINSVLEANVQVSADNQGYYGGGYTPESGTTHVVQQEVPLIAPMSIASLSHAHLGGFSLAVDAAAGIGADGSEGYYGLIDPYRRQSYHRVTAAGQGGMFPHTLQAIGNSYAHPHISADKAYENWSRTFSADSGARNLKIVDHSYLANKALWDDYFFSSISKTPRRQKIFEVRRDVTAKTAATQFFFDDEPLPNRRMVP
;
A
#
# COMPACT_ATOMS: atom_id res chain seq x y z
N LYS A 1 13.74 -8.24 44.35
CA LYS A 1 13.70 -8.69 42.94
C LYS A 1 12.51 -8.05 42.22
N SER A 2 12.34 -6.72 42.30
CA SER A 2 11.12 -6.05 41.84
C SER A 2 11.11 -5.83 40.32
N MET A 3 12.28 -5.52 39.73
CA MET A 3 12.51 -5.39 38.27
C MET A 3 12.93 -6.72 37.59
N GLY A 4 12.72 -7.86 38.25
CA GLY A 4 13.32 -9.14 37.82
C GLY A 4 12.73 -9.75 36.55
N PRO A 5 11.39 -9.86 36.40
CA PRO A 5 10.77 -10.27 35.15
C PRO A 5 11.00 -9.23 34.05
N ASP A 6 11.18 -9.68 32.81
CA ASP A 6 11.21 -8.85 31.59
C ASP A 6 9.91 -8.05 31.37
N GLN A 7 8.85 -8.38 32.12
CA GLN A 7 7.57 -7.70 32.13
C GLN A 7 7.44 -6.57 33.18
N ARG A 8 8.53 -5.85 33.45
CA ARG A 8 8.54 -4.77 34.45
C ARG A 8 9.00 -3.48 33.81
N VAL A 9 8.27 -2.41 34.08
CA VAL A 9 8.61 -1.07 33.62
C VAL A 9 8.88 -0.19 34.82
N SER A 10 9.83 0.71 34.65
CA SER A 10 10.18 1.74 35.61
C SER A 10 9.79 3.11 35.06
N ALA A 11 9.53 4.02 35.97
CA ALA A 11 9.12 5.39 35.73
C ALA A 11 9.45 6.21 36.99
N ASN A 12 9.61 7.50 36.80
CA ASN A 12 9.84 8.42 37.91
C ASN A 12 8.52 8.83 38.58
N GLY A 13 8.56 9.13 39.88
CA GLY A 13 7.41 9.59 40.67
C GLY A 13 6.68 10.79 40.07
N ALA A 14 7.38 11.61 39.27
CA ALA A 14 6.85 12.72 38.49
C ALA A 14 5.69 12.30 37.57
N ILE A 15 5.62 11.04 37.13
CA ILE A 15 4.50 10.55 36.32
C ILE A 15 3.18 10.85 37.04
N LEU A 16 3.13 10.75 38.37
CA LEU A 16 1.95 10.92 39.23
C LEU A 16 1.44 12.37 39.35
N ALA A 17 2.06 13.33 38.67
CA ALA A 17 1.79 14.76 38.75
C ALA A 17 0.53 15.19 37.98
N GLU A 18 -0.64 15.02 38.61
CA GLU A 18 -1.79 15.91 38.39
C GLU A 18 -1.75 17.12 39.36
N GLY A 19 -0.57 17.40 39.95
CA GLY A 19 -0.28 18.39 40.99
C GLY A 19 1.20 18.30 41.47
N SER A 20 1.56 18.90 42.61
CA SER A 20 2.92 18.83 43.17
C SER A 20 3.23 17.46 43.79
N VAL A 21 4.27 16.77 43.30
CA VAL A 21 4.79 15.51 43.87
C VAL A 21 6.00 15.84 44.75
N LYS A 22 6.05 15.33 45.98
CA LYS A 22 7.18 15.59 46.90
C LYS A 22 8.48 14.93 46.45
N HIS A 23 8.38 13.74 45.87
CA HIS A 23 9.52 12.94 45.42
C HIS A 23 9.41 12.59 43.93
N PRO A 24 9.60 13.57 43.02
CA PRO A 24 9.43 13.38 41.58
C PRO A 24 10.43 12.38 40.97
N HIS A 25 11.62 12.23 41.56
CA HIS A 25 12.70 11.39 41.01
C HIS A 25 12.85 10.02 41.68
N TRP A 26 11.86 9.61 42.51
CA TRP A 26 11.82 8.23 42.99
C TRP A 26 11.47 7.30 41.84
N THR A 27 12.28 6.26 41.64
CA THR A 27 12.02 5.23 40.65
C THR A 27 11.03 4.23 41.23
N GLY A 28 9.85 4.13 40.63
CA GLY A 28 8.92 3.06 40.94
C GLY A 28 9.13 1.84 40.04
N VAL A 29 8.47 0.76 40.41
CA VAL A 29 8.32 -0.41 39.57
C VAL A 29 6.85 -0.64 39.33
N TRP A 30 6.50 -0.83 38.07
CA TRP A 30 5.17 -1.19 37.64
C TRP A 30 5.23 -2.53 36.91
N ASP A 31 4.15 -3.28 37.03
CA ASP A 31 3.87 -4.31 36.05
C ASP A 31 3.69 -3.64 34.69
N SER A 32 4.31 -4.22 33.67
CA SER A 32 3.85 -3.93 32.32
C SER A 32 2.41 -4.40 32.17
N TRP A 33 1.68 -3.71 31.31
CA TRP A 33 0.36 -4.17 30.91
C TRP A 33 0.48 -5.56 30.27
N LYS A 34 -0.34 -6.51 30.74
CA LYS A 34 -0.37 -7.88 30.23
C LYS A 34 -1.50 -8.10 29.26
N ALA A 35 -1.20 -8.85 28.21
CA ALA A 35 -2.21 -9.42 27.35
C ALA A 35 -2.86 -10.66 27.95
N GLY A 36 -4.17 -10.81 27.72
CA GLY A 36 -4.87 -12.05 28.06
C GLY A 36 -5.18 -12.22 29.55
N GLY A 37 -6.05 -13.19 29.85
CA GLY A 37 -6.80 -13.29 31.09
C GLY A 37 -6.08 -13.82 32.32
N SER A 38 -4.89 -13.31 32.64
CA SER A 38 -4.31 -13.57 33.96
C SER A 38 -4.83 -12.55 34.98
N SER A 39 -5.34 -13.02 36.12
CA SER A 39 -5.82 -12.22 37.25
C SER A 39 -4.72 -11.43 37.99
N ALA A 40 -3.57 -11.24 37.35
CA ALA A 40 -2.36 -10.67 37.94
C ALA A 40 -2.02 -9.25 37.44
N SER A 41 -2.83 -8.66 36.55
CA SER A 41 -2.60 -7.36 35.90
C SER A 41 -3.81 -6.42 36.00
N GLY A 42 -4.22 -6.10 37.24
CA GLY A 42 -5.30 -5.15 37.48
C GLY A 42 -6.69 -5.61 36.99
N ASN A 43 -7.63 -4.67 36.89
CA ASN A 43 -8.98 -4.90 36.36
C ASN A 43 -9.08 -4.62 34.84
N ASP A 44 -7.95 -4.52 34.15
CA ASP A 44 -7.89 -4.09 32.75
C ASP A 44 -8.50 -5.10 31.77
N ASN A 45 -9.04 -4.57 30.68
CA ASN A 45 -9.47 -5.37 29.54
C ASN A 45 -8.27 -6.07 28.89
N LYS A 46 -8.40 -7.39 28.66
CA LYS A 46 -7.40 -8.21 27.96
C LYS A 46 -7.08 -7.63 26.58
N SER A 47 -5.82 -7.43 26.22
CA SER A 47 -5.45 -7.04 24.84
C SER A 47 -4.16 -7.73 24.38
N GLU A 48 -4.13 -8.38 23.22
CA GLU A 48 -3.03 -9.28 22.78
C GLU A 48 -2.10 -8.65 21.74
N HIS A 49 -0.84 -9.12 21.67
CA HIS A 49 0.19 -8.59 20.78
C HIS A 49 -0.13 -8.80 19.30
N ARG A 50 -0.61 -10.00 18.98
CA ARG A 50 -1.04 -10.39 17.65
C ARG A 50 -2.56 -10.32 17.58
N THR A 51 -3.10 -9.71 16.54
CA THR A 51 -4.55 -9.72 16.29
C THR A 51 -4.92 -10.98 15.52
N ILE A 52 -4.90 -12.11 16.23
CA ILE A 52 -5.13 -13.46 15.70
C ILE A 52 -6.40 -14.05 16.32
N ASP A 53 -7.51 -14.05 15.58
CA ASP A 53 -8.82 -14.49 16.10
C ASP A 53 -8.81 -15.95 16.62
N GLY A 54 -9.56 -16.22 17.70
CA GLY A 54 -9.56 -17.49 18.44
C GLY A 54 -8.57 -17.58 19.60
N VAL A 55 -7.57 -16.69 19.65
CA VAL A 55 -6.84 -16.29 20.86
C VAL A 55 -7.64 -15.12 21.48
N SER A 56 -7.58 -14.84 22.79
CA SER A 56 -8.64 -14.20 23.58
C SER A 56 -9.00 -12.73 23.29
N ASN A 57 -8.68 -12.20 22.09
CA ASN A 57 -8.89 -10.90 21.40
C ASN A 57 -10.11 -10.01 21.76
N SER A 58 -10.51 -9.90 23.01
CA SER A 58 -11.63 -9.06 23.44
C SER A 58 -11.26 -7.59 23.63
N GLY A 59 -9.97 -7.21 23.60
CA GLY A 59 -9.55 -5.82 23.77
C GLY A 59 -8.55 -5.38 22.71
N MET A 60 -8.89 -4.28 22.04
CA MET A 60 -8.02 -3.60 21.10
C MET A 60 -7.26 -2.44 21.75
N HIS A 61 -7.68 -2.00 22.94
CA HIS A 61 -7.12 -0.88 23.69
C HIS A 61 -7.16 -1.21 25.20
N PRO A 62 -6.06 -1.09 25.95
CA PRO A 62 -6.14 -1.08 27.41
C PRO A 62 -6.81 0.22 27.85
N THR A 63 -7.96 0.16 28.51
CA THR A 63 -8.53 1.34 29.16
C THR A 63 -7.59 1.72 30.30
N TYR A 64 -6.88 2.83 30.15
CA TYR A 64 -6.14 3.45 31.25
C TYR A 64 -7.20 3.93 32.26
N GLU A 65 -7.60 3.06 33.18
CA GLU A 65 -8.41 3.48 34.34
C GLU A 65 -7.67 4.62 35.06
N GLU A 66 -8.41 5.52 35.70
CA GLU A 66 -7.88 6.73 36.38
C GLU A 66 -6.82 6.44 37.46
N ASN A 67 -6.54 5.18 37.80
CA ASN A 67 -5.67 4.79 38.89
C ASN A 67 -4.57 3.83 38.48
N ARG A 68 -3.38 4.38 38.15
CA ARG A 68 -2.08 3.68 37.97
C ARG A 68 -1.60 2.82 39.17
N LYS A 69 -2.46 2.64 40.18
CA LYS A 69 -2.15 2.04 41.48
C LYS A 69 -2.20 0.52 41.45
N ASP A 70 -3.03 -0.07 40.61
CA ASP A 70 -3.20 -1.51 40.49
C ASP A 70 -2.00 -2.22 39.84
N HIS A 71 -1.26 -1.52 38.98
CA HIS A 71 -0.01 -2.01 38.38
C HIS A 71 1.25 -1.66 39.16
N PHE A 72 1.16 -0.79 40.18
CA PHE A 72 2.32 -0.40 40.97
C PHE A 72 2.76 -1.52 41.91
N ARG A 73 4.06 -1.79 41.94
CA ARG A 73 4.67 -2.82 42.78
C ARG A 73 5.38 -2.24 43.98
N SER A 74 6.34 -1.35 43.73
CA SER A 74 7.19 -0.83 44.80
C SER A 74 8.04 0.36 44.35
N TRP A 75 8.40 1.25 45.26
CA TRP A 75 9.47 2.23 45.08
C TRP A 75 10.84 1.58 45.29
N LEU A 76 11.79 1.86 44.40
CA LEU A 76 13.19 1.43 44.51
C LEU A 76 14.02 2.41 45.36
N ILE A 77 13.58 2.59 46.59
CA ILE A 77 14.27 3.39 47.60
C ILE A 77 14.06 2.76 48.98
N SER A 78 14.99 2.97 49.90
CA SER A 78 14.84 2.47 51.26
C SER A 78 13.65 3.13 51.96
N LEU A 79 12.66 2.31 52.27
CA LEU A 79 11.39 2.63 52.94
C LEU A 79 10.95 1.43 53.78
N THR A 80 9.94 1.58 54.64
CA THR A 80 9.30 0.37 55.22
C THR A 80 8.56 -0.40 54.12
N PRO A 81 8.30 -1.71 54.30
CA PRO A 81 7.58 -2.51 53.30
C PRO A 81 6.23 -1.90 52.88
N GLU A 82 5.50 -1.31 53.82
CA GLU A 82 4.19 -0.67 53.60
C GLU A 82 4.33 0.62 52.77
N GLU A 83 5.29 1.46 53.13
CA GLU A 83 5.57 2.71 52.40
C GLU A 83 6.12 2.44 51.00
N ALA A 84 6.98 1.43 50.86
CA ALA A 84 7.53 1.04 49.58
C ALA A 84 6.43 0.55 48.63
N ALA A 85 5.40 -0.14 49.13
CA ALA A 85 4.29 -0.68 48.34
C ALA A 85 3.17 0.35 48.07
N ALA A 86 3.19 1.53 48.69
CA ALA A 86 2.18 2.56 48.51
C ALA A 86 2.57 3.59 47.44
N VAL A 87 1.78 3.70 46.37
CA VAL A 87 1.94 4.75 45.32
C VAL A 87 1.92 6.16 45.90
N SER A 88 1.07 6.40 46.90
CA SER A 88 0.93 7.71 47.55
C SER A 88 2.19 8.16 48.27
N SER A 89 3.13 7.27 48.59
CA SER A 89 4.37 7.63 49.30
C SER A 89 5.17 8.71 48.55
N ALA A 90 5.31 8.62 47.22
CA ALA A 90 6.02 9.65 46.45
C ALA A 90 5.29 11.01 46.45
N LYS A 91 3.96 11.02 46.61
CA LYS A 91 3.14 12.25 46.68
C LYS A 91 3.21 12.89 48.05
N ASP A 92 2.98 12.10 49.10
CA ASP A 92 2.55 12.61 50.39
C ASP A 92 3.63 12.48 51.48
N LEU A 93 4.52 11.48 51.37
CA LEU A 93 5.48 11.15 52.42
C LEU A 93 6.50 12.29 52.58
N THR A 94 6.53 12.92 53.75
CA THR A 94 7.63 13.83 54.10
C THR A 94 8.81 12.99 54.52
N LEU A 95 9.93 13.12 53.81
CA LEU A 95 11.16 12.40 54.10
C LEU A 95 12.34 13.35 53.92
N ASP A 96 12.70 14.04 55.00
CA ASP A 96 13.76 15.04 55.00
C ASP A 96 15.05 14.39 55.53
N GLY A 97 15.89 13.95 54.61
CA GLY A 97 17.20 13.40 54.93
C GLY A 97 18.21 14.49 55.24
N ILE A 98 19.22 14.15 56.05
CA ILE A 98 20.42 14.98 56.21
C ILE A 98 21.64 14.23 55.66
N VAL A 99 22.62 14.98 55.13
CA VAL A 99 23.82 14.42 54.48
C VAL A 99 24.65 13.54 55.43
N LYS A 100 24.67 13.88 56.72
CA LYS A 100 25.38 13.14 57.78
C LYS A 100 24.40 12.77 58.89
N PRO A 101 23.74 11.59 58.82
CA PRO A 101 22.76 11.18 59.81
C PRO A 101 23.35 11.06 61.22
N VAL A 102 22.60 11.49 62.22
CA VAL A 102 22.93 11.33 63.64
C VAL A 102 21.93 10.37 64.31
N ASN A 103 22.15 10.07 65.59
CA ASN A 103 21.18 9.29 66.36
C ASN A 103 19.83 10.03 66.41
N GLY A 104 18.75 9.32 66.07
CA GLY A 104 17.41 9.89 65.96
C GLY A 104 17.03 10.43 64.57
N THR A 105 17.96 10.45 63.60
CA THR A 105 17.62 10.81 62.20
C THR A 105 16.92 9.66 61.49
N ASP A 106 15.79 9.91 60.83
CA ASP A 106 15.01 8.87 60.15
C ASP A 106 15.36 8.65 58.67
N ALA A 107 16.04 9.61 58.03
CA ALA A 107 16.41 9.55 56.62
C ALA A 107 17.81 10.10 56.35
N VAL A 108 18.41 9.68 55.24
CA VAL A 108 19.69 10.17 54.74
C VAL A 108 19.49 10.83 53.38
N GLN A 109 20.10 11.99 53.16
CA GLN A 109 20.12 12.64 51.85
C GLN A 109 21.22 12.00 50.99
N LEU A 110 20.82 11.38 49.87
CA LEU A 110 21.71 10.72 48.92
C LEU A 110 22.07 11.62 47.74
N VAL A 111 21.13 12.48 47.31
CA VAL A 111 21.32 13.46 46.23
C VAL A 111 20.83 14.81 46.72
N GLY A 112 21.64 15.85 46.50
CA GLY A 112 21.24 17.25 46.70
C GLY A 112 22.22 18.19 46.02
N GLU A 113 22.44 19.37 46.58
CA GLU A 113 23.26 20.44 46.01
C GLU A 113 24.61 19.98 45.42
N GLY A 114 25.36 19.13 46.13
CA GLY A 114 26.65 18.62 45.64
C GLY A 114 26.59 17.74 44.39
N SER A 115 25.42 17.24 44.00
CA SER A 115 25.20 16.45 42.78
C SER A 115 24.43 17.21 41.69
N LEU A 116 23.63 18.19 42.09
CA LEU A 116 22.66 18.91 41.24
C LEU A 116 23.06 20.37 40.95
N GLY A 117 24.05 20.91 41.66
CA GLY A 117 24.44 22.31 41.59
C GLY A 117 23.82 23.18 42.70
N PRO A 118 24.38 24.38 42.95
CA PRO A 118 23.96 25.30 44.01
C PRO A 118 22.52 25.82 43.85
N ASP A 119 22.02 25.90 42.61
CA ASP A 119 20.70 26.45 42.29
C ASP A 119 19.58 25.38 42.25
N SER A 120 19.88 24.16 42.70
CA SER A 120 18.93 23.05 42.68
C SER A 120 17.78 23.20 43.68
N LEU A 121 16.57 22.79 43.27
CA LEU A 121 15.39 22.91 44.11
C LEU A 121 15.31 21.75 45.12
N PRO A 122 14.81 21.98 46.35
CA PRO A 122 14.67 20.90 47.35
C PRO A 122 13.84 19.70 46.89
N GLN A 123 12.90 19.90 45.97
CA GLN A 123 12.09 18.83 45.37
C GLN A 123 12.90 17.87 44.49
N ASP A 124 14.09 18.29 44.01
CA ASP A 124 14.96 17.45 43.18
C ASP A 124 15.92 16.58 44.01
N TYR A 125 15.91 16.78 45.33
CA TYR A 125 16.75 16.04 46.27
C TYR A 125 16.21 14.63 46.47
N ILE A 126 17.11 13.68 46.68
CA ILE A 126 16.74 12.30 47.00
C ILE A 126 17.11 12.02 48.45
N SER A 127 16.10 11.85 49.28
CA SER A 127 16.23 11.35 50.65
C SER A 127 15.70 9.93 50.73
N ALA A 128 16.39 9.07 51.48
CA ALA A 128 16.04 7.66 51.63
C ALA A 128 15.96 7.29 53.12
N ARG A 129 14.99 6.45 53.51
CA ARG A 129 14.79 6.10 54.93
C ARG A 129 15.96 5.25 55.44
N LEU A 130 16.35 5.46 56.69
CA LEU A 130 17.38 4.68 57.35
C LEU A 130 16.79 3.39 57.92
N LEU A 131 17.13 2.27 57.31
CA LEU A 131 16.70 0.93 57.73
C LEU A 131 17.72 0.32 58.70
N ASN A 132 17.22 -0.30 59.77
CA ASN A 132 18.05 -0.95 60.78
C ASN A 132 18.69 -2.25 60.23
N VAL A 133 19.99 -2.39 60.40
CA VAL A 133 20.73 -3.64 60.23
C VAL A 133 20.68 -4.40 61.55
N LYS A 134 20.11 -5.60 61.54
CA LYS A 134 20.08 -6.50 62.69
C LYS A 134 21.08 -7.64 62.44
N LEU A 135 21.90 -7.96 63.44
CA LEU A 135 22.63 -9.23 63.46
C LEU A 135 21.66 -10.34 63.84
N ASP A 136 21.60 -11.39 63.03
CA ASP A 136 20.77 -12.55 63.32
C ASP A 136 21.47 -13.42 64.38
N GLN A 137 20.92 -13.43 65.60
CA GLN A 137 20.91 -14.59 66.51
C GLN A 137 20.08 -14.28 67.78
N LYS A 138 18.90 -14.91 67.86
CA LYS A 138 18.05 -15.18 69.04
C LYS A 138 17.71 -14.01 70.00
N ASP A 139 16.43 -13.65 70.01
CA ASP A 139 15.63 -12.97 71.05
C ASP A 139 16.09 -11.64 71.67
N ASN A 140 17.24 -11.07 71.29
CA ASN A 140 17.60 -9.67 71.60
C ASN A 140 18.44 -9.05 70.48
N ALA A 141 17.81 -8.83 69.31
CA ALA A 141 18.48 -8.24 68.15
C ALA A 141 18.93 -6.79 68.43
N GLN A 142 20.21 -6.61 68.78
CA GLN A 142 20.84 -5.28 68.80
C GLN A 142 20.99 -4.75 67.38
N THR A 143 20.49 -3.54 67.13
CA THR A 143 20.75 -2.79 65.90
C THR A 143 22.22 -2.41 65.86
N THR A 144 22.96 -2.90 64.85
CA THR A 144 24.40 -2.65 64.70
C THR A 144 24.74 -1.53 63.71
N GLY A 145 23.76 -1.08 62.94
CA GLY A 145 23.92 0.02 62.00
C GLY A 145 22.62 0.34 61.29
N ARG A 146 22.63 1.40 60.48
CA ARG A 146 21.53 1.76 59.59
C ARG A 146 22.06 2.05 58.20
N TYR A 147 21.26 1.79 57.18
CA TYR A 147 21.62 2.09 55.80
C TYR A 147 20.41 2.65 55.05
N GLY A 148 20.67 3.48 54.05
CA GLY A 148 19.69 3.97 53.10
C GLY A 148 20.21 3.77 51.68
N TRP A 149 19.31 3.57 50.73
CA TRP A 149 19.67 3.31 49.34
C TRP A 149 18.58 3.85 48.43
N TRP A 150 18.96 4.18 47.20
CA TRP A 150 18.08 4.59 46.12
C TRP A 150 18.62 4.02 44.81
N VAL A 151 17.72 3.65 43.90
CA VAL A 151 18.06 3.30 42.53
C VAL A 151 17.53 4.39 41.62
N GLY A 152 18.43 5.10 40.94
CA GLY A 152 18.08 5.97 39.84
C GLY A 152 18.07 5.18 38.54
N ASP A 153 16.95 5.16 37.84
CA ASP A 153 16.83 4.48 36.56
C ASP A 153 17.45 5.32 35.42
N GLU A 154 18.58 4.87 34.90
CA GLU A 154 19.28 5.50 33.79
C GLU A 154 18.52 5.37 32.45
N SER A 155 17.59 4.42 32.32
CA SER A 155 16.78 4.27 31.10
C SER A 155 15.76 5.40 30.89
N GLN A 156 15.44 6.15 31.95
CA GLN A 156 14.55 7.32 31.90
C GLN A 156 15.29 8.62 31.53
N LYS A 157 16.60 8.56 31.29
CA LYS A 157 17.45 9.70 30.97
C LYS A 157 17.86 9.68 29.49
N ALA A 158 18.11 10.86 28.92
CA ALA A 158 18.65 10.98 27.57
C ALA A 158 20.11 10.49 27.53
N ARG A 159 20.42 9.59 26.59
CA ARG A 159 21.79 9.09 26.43
C ARG A 159 22.66 10.15 25.77
N LEU A 160 23.73 10.56 26.44
CA LEU A 160 24.85 11.28 25.82
C LEU A 160 25.69 10.27 25.06
N MET A 161 25.78 10.46 23.76
CA MET A 161 26.60 9.67 22.86
C MET A 161 27.10 10.56 21.75
N ASP A 162 28.24 10.20 21.20
CA ASP A 162 28.66 10.72 19.91
C ASP A 162 27.59 10.40 18.87
N ASP A 163 27.49 11.21 17.82
CA ASP A 163 26.83 10.70 16.62
C ASP A 163 27.79 9.71 15.98
N SER A 164 27.48 8.43 16.17
CA SER A 164 28.20 7.31 15.59
C SER A 164 28.40 7.43 14.08
N TYR A 165 27.70 8.32 13.37
CA TYR A 165 27.87 8.57 11.93
C TYR A 165 28.51 9.92 11.58
N GLN A 166 28.73 10.85 12.51
CA GLN A 166 29.15 12.20 12.13
C GLN A 166 30.55 12.22 11.51
N LEU A 167 31.67 11.90 12.18
CA LEU A 167 32.94 12.46 11.68
C LEU A 167 34.27 11.70 11.85
N SER A 168 34.33 10.43 12.23
CA SER A 168 35.64 9.71 12.19
C SER A 168 36.01 9.11 10.83
N ASP A 169 35.04 8.82 9.94
CA ASP A 169 35.29 8.48 8.53
C ASP A 169 34.13 8.95 7.63
N ALA A 170 34.46 9.71 6.59
CA ALA A 170 33.51 10.03 5.52
C ALA A 170 32.90 8.72 4.98
N PRO A 171 31.58 8.69 4.65
CA PRO A 171 30.94 7.46 4.20
C PRO A 171 31.75 6.81 3.08
N THR A 172 32.20 5.58 3.31
CA THR A 172 33.16 4.87 2.45
C THR A 172 32.58 4.54 1.08
N ASN A 173 31.25 4.47 0.98
CA ASN A 173 30.50 4.18 -0.24
C ASN A 173 29.07 4.75 -0.17
N LEU A 174 28.31 4.62 -1.27
CA LEU A 174 26.92 5.11 -1.35
C LEU A 174 25.96 4.32 -0.45
N ALA A 175 26.19 3.02 -0.23
CA ALA A 175 25.34 2.21 0.65
C ALA A 175 25.35 2.75 2.07
N GLU A 176 26.53 3.13 2.57
CA GLU A 176 26.67 3.71 3.91
C GLU A 176 25.88 5.02 4.06
N LYS A 177 25.84 5.86 3.02
CA LYS A 177 25.02 7.09 3.02
C LYS A 177 23.52 6.78 3.14
N ILE A 178 23.05 5.77 2.41
CA ILE A 178 21.64 5.37 2.44
C ILE A 178 21.31 4.68 3.78
N PHE A 179 22.22 3.88 4.33
CA PHE A 179 22.07 3.29 5.66
C PHE A 179 21.95 4.36 6.74
N ARG A 180 22.80 5.40 6.69
CA ARG A 180 22.70 6.58 7.58
C ARG A 180 21.34 7.27 7.50
N HIS A 181 20.75 7.38 6.31
CA HIS A 181 19.41 7.95 6.14
C HIS A 181 18.30 7.09 6.77
N GLN A 182 18.48 5.77 6.85
CA GLN A 182 17.53 4.86 7.50
C GLN A 182 17.75 4.73 9.02
N ALA A 183 18.93 5.14 9.49
CA ALA A 183 19.29 5.06 10.89
C ALA A 183 18.58 6.16 11.68
N PRO A 184 18.11 5.87 12.91
CA PRO A 184 17.57 6.91 13.78
C PRO A 184 18.65 7.95 14.08
N ALA A 185 18.32 9.22 13.92
CA ALA A 185 19.20 10.34 14.24
C ALA A 185 19.59 10.33 15.72
N SER A 186 20.81 10.75 16.04
CA SER A 186 21.17 11.09 17.42
C SER A 186 20.35 12.30 17.84
N THR A 187 19.87 12.33 19.09
CA THR A 187 19.18 13.50 19.66
C THR A 187 20.09 14.72 19.81
N GLY A 188 21.41 14.55 19.62
CA GLY A 188 22.41 15.62 19.74
C GLY A 188 22.52 16.18 21.15
N THR A 189 23.39 17.17 21.34
CA THR A 189 23.57 17.87 22.63
C THR A 189 23.11 19.32 22.59
N THR A 190 22.67 19.83 21.43
CA THR A 190 22.32 21.26 21.21
C THR A 190 21.18 21.78 22.09
N THR A 191 20.39 20.87 22.69
CA THR A 191 19.29 21.22 23.61
C THR A 191 19.61 20.88 25.07
N VAL A 192 20.82 20.38 25.37
CA VAL A 192 21.24 19.99 26.71
C VAL A 192 22.09 21.11 27.31
N LYS A 193 21.63 21.65 28.43
CA LYS A 193 22.30 22.76 29.11
C LYS A 193 23.76 22.44 29.44
N GLY A 194 24.67 23.32 29.08
CA GLY A 194 26.11 23.15 29.25
C GLY A 194 26.80 22.27 28.20
N LEU A 195 26.09 21.82 27.17
CA LEU A 195 26.63 21.05 26.04
C LEU A 195 26.18 21.61 24.67
N GLU A 196 25.52 22.78 24.64
CA GLU A 196 24.87 23.32 23.45
C GLU A 196 25.86 23.77 22.38
N ASP A 197 26.98 24.35 22.83
CA ASP A 197 27.99 25.00 21.97
C ASP A 197 29.19 24.09 21.67
N MET A 198 29.08 22.79 21.95
CA MET A 198 30.13 21.83 21.64
C MET A 198 30.33 21.72 20.12
N THR A 199 31.58 21.80 19.68
CA THR A 199 31.94 21.54 18.28
C THR A 199 31.85 20.05 17.95
N ASP A 200 31.72 19.72 16.67
CA ASP A 200 31.68 18.32 16.21
C ASP A 200 32.90 17.49 16.69
N GLU A 201 34.10 18.08 16.70
CA GLU A 201 35.32 17.42 17.20
C GLU A 201 35.27 17.16 18.71
N GLN A 202 34.59 18.02 19.48
CA GLN A 202 34.41 17.85 20.92
C GLN A 202 33.35 16.79 21.24
N LEU A 203 32.31 16.67 20.40
CA LEU A 203 31.25 15.66 20.56
C LEU A 203 31.78 14.22 20.46
N GLU A 204 32.83 13.97 19.67
CA GLU A 204 33.47 12.65 19.56
C GLU A 204 33.97 12.15 20.94
N LYS A 205 34.39 13.06 21.81
CA LYS A 205 34.88 12.72 23.16
C LYS A 205 33.77 12.16 24.06
N LEU A 206 32.49 12.36 23.73
CA LEU A 206 31.37 11.83 24.50
C LEU A 206 31.30 10.29 24.43
N GLY A 207 31.78 9.68 23.34
CA GLY A 207 31.87 8.21 23.23
C GLY A 207 32.82 7.58 24.25
N ALA A 208 33.76 8.34 24.80
CA ALA A 208 34.74 7.88 25.78
C ALA A 208 34.28 8.02 27.25
N LEU A 209 33.06 8.52 27.50
CA LEU A 209 32.57 8.77 28.86
C LEU A 209 32.44 7.48 29.68
N GLN A 210 33.28 7.36 30.71
CA GLN A 210 33.29 6.23 31.65
C GLN A 210 32.41 6.47 32.88
N SER A 211 31.90 7.69 33.08
CA SER A 211 30.91 8.04 34.11
C SER A 211 30.32 9.42 33.83
N ARG A 212 29.22 9.77 34.50
CA ARG A 212 28.71 11.16 34.42
C ARG A 212 29.73 12.18 34.91
N ARG A 213 30.55 11.85 35.92
CA ARG A 213 31.59 12.74 36.46
C ARG A 213 32.72 13.03 35.48
N THR A 214 32.91 12.18 34.47
CA THR A 214 33.89 12.46 33.42
C THR A 214 33.36 13.44 32.38
N LEU A 215 32.08 13.82 32.43
CA LEU A 215 31.52 14.86 31.56
C LEU A 215 32.18 16.22 31.83
N ASP A 216 32.45 16.54 33.08
CA ASP A 216 33.16 17.77 33.50
C ASP A 216 34.61 17.82 32.99
N LEU A 217 35.15 16.69 32.50
CA LEU A 217 36.48 16.59 31.90
C LEU A 217 36.44 16.72 30.37
N VAL A 218 35.26 16.74 29.76
CA VAL A 218 35.11 16.89 28.31
C VAL A 218 35.28 18.36 27.95
N ASP A 219 36.33 18.64 27.21
CA ASP A 219 36.57 19.94 26.60
C ASP A 219 35.37 20.38 25.74
N GLY A 220 34.79 21.54 26.06
CA GLY A 220 33.55 22.04 25.46
C GLY A 220 32.31 21.92 26.36
N ALA A 221 32.33 21.09 27.41
CA ALA A 221 31.27 21.05 28.42
C ALA A 221 31.44 22.19 29.44
N THR A 222 30.34 22.84 29.83
CA THR A 222 30.36 23.88 30.88
C THR A 222 30.05 23.29 32.27
N GLU A 223 30.27 24.07 33.33
CA GLU A 223 29.92 23.67 34.71
C GLU A 223 28.42 23.38 34.88
N GLU A 224 27.56 23.92 34.00
CA GLU A 224 26.11 23.72 34.02
C GLU A 224 25.70 22.31 33.55
N ALA A 225 26.59 21.57 32.88
CA ALA A 225 26.33 20.18 32.48
C ALA A 225 26.02 19.28 33.71
N GLY A 226 26.57 19.62 34.87
CA GLY A 226 26.32 18.97 36.16
C GLY A 226 24.85 19.05 36.62
N GLU A 227 24.11 20.08 36.21
CA GLU A 227 22.69 20.30 36.55
C GLU A 227 21.78 19.22 35.91
N ASN A 228 22.25 18.53 34.86
CA ASN A 228 21.47 17.54 34.13
C ASN A 228 21.43 16.13 34.76
N PHE A 229 21.72 16.00 36.07
CA PHE A 229 21.81 14.68 36.75
C PHE A 229 20.61 13.75 36.53
N HIS A 230 19.41 14.31 36.55
CA HIS A 230 18.16 13.57 36.35
C HIS A 230 17.75 13.46 34.88
N HIS A 231 18.44 14.15 33.97
CA HIS A 231 18.04 14.30 32.57
C HIS A 231 18.95 13.54 31.61
N VAL A 232 20.24 13.36 31.91
CA VAL A 232 21.21 12.76 30.97
C VAL A 232 22.04 11.64 31.59
N THR A 233 22.46 10.69 30.74
CA THR A 233 23.28 9.54 31.12
C THR A 233 24.26 9.12 30.03
N PRO A 234 25.46 8.62 30.33
CA PRO A 234 26.28 7.92 29.34
C PRO A 234 25.93 6.43 29.19
N PHE A 235 24.99 5.87 29.97
CA PHE A 235 24.81 4.42 30.13
C PHE A 235 23.41 3.86 29.87
N SER A 236 22.76 4.27 28.79
CA SER A 236 21.49 3.65 28.40
C SER A 236 21.74 2.43 27.51
N TYR A 237 21.76 1.25 28.13
CA TYR A 237 21.76 -0.06 27.47
C TYR A 237 20.47 -0.79 27.82
N GLN A 238 19.86 -1.41 26.82
CA GLN A 238 18.69 -2.24 27.00
C GLN A 238 18.93 -3.61 26.38
N VAL A 239 18.41 -4.64 27.03
CA VAL A 239 18.20 -5.92 26.36
C VAL A 239 17.01 -5.75 25.42
N LEU A 240 17.07 -6.36 24.24
CA LEU A 240 15.97 -6.39 23.29
C LEU A 240 14.86 -7.30 23.81
N ALA A 241 14.15 -6.85 24.84
CA ALA A 241 13.05 -7.56 25.49
C ALA A 241 11.70 -7.03 25.01
N ASP A 242 10.73 -7.93 24.88
CA ASP A 242 9.31 -7.60 24.79
C ASP A 242 8.80 -7.39 26.22
N VAL A 243 8.71 -6.12 26.64
CA VAL A 243 8.29 -5.80 28.00
C VAL A 243 6.83 -6.12 28.28
N ARG A 244 6.02 -6.36 27.26
CA ARG A 244 4.59 -6.59 27.42
C ARG A 244 4.27 -8.07 27.59
N GLU A 245 4.74 -8.91 26.67
CA GLU A 245 4.51 -10.36 26.76
C GLU A 245 5.62 -11.09 27.51
N GLY A 246 6.76 -10.43 27.74
CA GLY A 246 7.98 -11.08 28.19
C GLY A 246 8.69 -11.80 27.05
N GLY A 247 9.94 -12.16 27.27
CA GLY A 247 10.84 -12.75 26.28
C GLY A 247 11.68 -11.73 25.52
N LEU A 248 12.52 -12.25 24.62
CA LEU A 248 13.34 -11.44 23.72
C LEU A 248 12.56 -11.10 22.45
N LYS A 249 12.73 -9.87 21.96
CA LYS A 249 12.22 -9.44 20.65
C LYS A 249 12.81 -10.31 19.55
N ARG A 250 12.03 -10.51 18.50
CA ARG A 250 12.41 -11.34 17.36
C ARG A 250 13.12 -10.53 16.29
N CYS A 251 14.18 -11.08 15.71
CA CYS A 251 14.92 -10.39 14.67
C CYS A 251 14.15 -10.45 13.34
N LEU A 252 13.63 -9.30 12.89
CA LEU A 252 12.88 -9.19 11.65
C LEU A 252 13.79 -9.27 10.43
N THR A 253 15.02 -8.75 10.50
CA THR A 253 16.00 -8.83 9.41
C THR A 253 16.22 -10.28 8.96
N THR A 254 16.40 -11.22 9.89
CA THR A 254 16.61 -12.64 9.55
C THR A 254 15.36 -13.29 8.97
N LEU A 255 14.17 -12.90 9.44
CA LEU A 255 12.90 -13.39 8.87
C LEU A 255 12.70 -12.89 7.43
N LEU A 256 12.98 -11.61 7.16
CA LEU A 256 12.79 -11.01 5.85
C LEU A 256 13.91 -11.35 4.85
N GLU A 257 15.11 -11.72 5.31
CA GLU A 257 16.19 -12.21 4.44
C GLU A 257 15.95 -13.61 3.89
N ARG A 258 15.12 -14.43 4.56
CA ARG A 258 14.81 -15.80 4.13
C ARG A 258 14.15 -15.82 2.76
N ASN A 259 14.30 -16.93 2.03
CA ASN A 259 13.47 -17.15 0.87
C ASN A 259 12.00 -17.23 1.30
N ILE A 260 11.17 -16.46 0.61
CA ILE A 260 9.71 -16.52 0.75
C ILE A 260 9.27 -17.93 0.35
N ASP A 261 8.50 -18.63 1.19
CA ASP A 261 7.96 -19.96 0.88
C ASP A 261 6.47 -20.00 1.20
N ARG A 262 5.67 -20.33 0.19
CA ARG A 262 4.22 -20.50 0.35
C ARG A 262 3.87 -21.56 1.41
N ASN A 263 4.75 -22.55 1.63
CA ASN A 263 4.56 -23.61 2.64
C ASN A 263 4.68 -23.12 4.09
N ASP A 264 5.15 -21.90 4.31
CA ASP A 264 5.11 -21.26 5.63
C ASP A 264 3.67 -20.94 6.05
N VAL A 265 2.75 -20.86 5.08
CA VAL A 265 1.35 -20.48 5.30
C VAL A 265 0.35 -21.55 4.84
N PHE A 266 0.58 -22.18 3.69
CA PHE A 266 -0.34 -23.16 3.09
C PHE A 266 0.26 -24.56 2.99
N ASN A 267 -0.55 -25.60 3.14
CA ASN A 267 -0.17 -26.98 2.81
C ASN A 267 -0.38 -27.22 1.30
N THR A 268 0.72 -27.42 0.56
CA THR A 268 0.68 -27.57 -0.91
C THR A 268 0.76 -29.02 -1.40
N SER A 269 0.59 -30.01 -0.54
CA SER A 269 0.76 -31.44 -0.89
C SER A 269 -0.15 -31.93 -2.02
N GLN A 270 -1.20 -31.19 -2.37
CA GLN A 270 -1.98 -31.41 -3.59
C GLN A 270 -2.35 -30.06 -4.22
N TYR A 271 -1.83 -29.78 -5.41
CA TYR A 271 -2.01 -28.53 -6.18
C TYR A 271 -3.48 -28.06 -6.41
N ARG A 272 -4.46 -28.91 -6.07
CA ARG A 272 -5.90 -28.66 -6.23
C ARG A 272 -6.63 -28.36 -4.92
N ASN A 273 -6.01 -28.63 -3.76
CA ASN A 273 -6.61 -28.48 -2.44
C ASN A 273 -5.60 -27.79 -1.50
N LEU A 274 -5.45 -26.47 -1.65
CA LEU A 274 -4.69 -25.67 -0.70
C LEU A 274 -5.50 -25.60 0.60
N SER A 275 -4.99 -26.21 1.67
CA SER A 275 -5.52 -26.06 3.02
C SER A 275 -4.49 -25.34 3.90
N TRP A 276 -4.96 -24.67 4.95
CA TRP A 276 -4.05 -24.02 5.89
C TRP A 276 -3.19 -25.01 6.67
N LYS A 277 -1.99 -24.56 7.01
CA LYS A 277 -1.21 -25.17 8.09
C LYS A 277 -1.80 -24.71 9.43
N ALA A 278 -2.11 -25.66 10.32
CA ALA A 278 -2.70 -25.36 11.62
C ALA A 278 -1.78 -24.53 12.55
N ASP A 279 -0.49 -24.43 12.19
CA ASP A 279 0.61 -23.78 12.90
C ASP A 279 1.18 -22.53 12.17
N ALA A 280 0.52 -22.03 11.13
CA ALA A 280 1.03 -20.91 10.30
C ALA A 280 1.08 -19.53 11.01
N ASP A 281 0.69 -19.44 12.28
CA ASP A 281 0.59 -18.20 13.06
C ASP A 281 1.94 -17.50 13.27
N ASP A 282 3.04 -18.25 13.17
CA ASP A 282 4.41 -17.72 13.28
C ASP A 282 4.79 -16.77 12.14
N TYR A 283 4.08 -16.84 11.01
CA TYR A 283 4.32 -16.01 9.83
C TYR A 283 3.22 -14.98 9.59
N MET A 284 2.27 -14.84 10.53
CA MET A 284 1.17 -13.86 10.44
C MET A 284 1.52 -12.56 11.17
N LEU A 285 1.24 -11.43 10.52
CA LEU A 285 1.15 -10.15 11.21
C LEU A 285 -0.18 -10.07 11.97
N TYR A 286 -1.29 -10.43 11.32
CA TYR A 286 -2.63 -10.49 11.91
C TYR A 286 -3.62 -11.31 11.09
N LYS A 287 -4.64 -11.90 11.73
CA LYS A 287 -5.66 -12.76 11.10
C LYS A 287 -7.03 -12.70 11.81
N PHE A 288 -8.10 -12.87 11.05
CA PHE A 288 -9.49 -12.92 11.54
C PHE A 288 -10.18 -14.22 11.09
N ASN A 289 -10.93 -14.87 11.99
CA ASN A 289 -11.65 -16.11 11.72
C ASN A 289 -13.10 -15.79 11.39
N THR A 290 -13.39 -15.51 10.13
CA THR A 290 -14.76 -15.28 9.69
C THR A 290 -15.36 -16.55 9.09
N LYS A 291 -16.45 -17.03 9.71
CA LYS A 291 -17.27 -18.17 9.20
C LYS A 291 -17.83 -17.89 7.80
N ASP A 292 -17.99 -16.61 7.45
CA ASP A 292 -18.54 -16.14 6.18
C ASP A 292 -17.46 -15.84 5.13
N SER A 293 -16.17 -16.10 5.40
CA SER A 293 -15.07 -15.87 4.45
C SER A 293 -15.32 -16.57 3.10
N TRP A 294 -14.83 -15.96 2.00
CA TRP A 294 -15.02 -16.45 0.62
C TRP A 294 -14.40 -17.83 0.35
N SER A 295 -13.57 -18.35 1.25
CA SER A 295 -13.06 -19.71 1.19
C SER A 295 -13.31 -20.44 2.51
N VAL A 296 -14.39 -21.24 2.58
CA VAL A 296 -14.70 -22.06 3.77
C VAL A 296 -13.62 -23.14 4.02
N THR A 297 -12.82 -23.46 2.99
CA THR A 297 -11.70 -24.43 3.04
C THR A 297 -10.35 -23.77 3.37
N MET A 298 -10.23 -22.45 3.16
CA MET A 298 -9.03 -21.64 3.45
C MET A 298 -9.35 -20.52 4.45
N GLY A 299 -10.26 -20.75 5.39
CA GLY A 299 -11.10 -19.72 6.03
C GLY A 299 -10.47 -18.76 7.04
N GLN A 300 -9.60 -17.84 6.61
CA GLN A 300 -9.15 -16.70 7.42
C GLN A 300 -8.85 -15.47 6.55
N GLU A 301 -9.18 -14.27 7.05
CA GLU A 301 -8.75 -13.01 6.44
C GLU A 301 -7.49 -12.54 7.17
N MET A 302 -6.36 -12.35 6.46
CA MET A 302 -5.04 -12.30 7.12
C MET A 302 -3.99 -11.48 6.38
N VAL A 303 -3.05 -10.91 7.13
CA VAL A 303 -1.85 -10.29 6.57
C VAL A 303 -0.63 -11.04 7.11
N SER A 304 0.22 -11.52 6.20
CA SER A 304 1.41 -12.28 6.54
C SER A 304 2.67 -11.43 6.49
N ILE A 305 3.74 -11.91 7.13
CA ILE A 305 5.08 -11.31 7.04
C ILE A 305 5.66 -11.32 5.61
N HIS A 306 5.10 -12.13 4.71
CA HIS A 306 5.55 -12.22 3.32
C HIS A 306 5.26 -10.94 2.53
N ASP A 307 4.26 -10.16 2.93
CA ASP A 307 3.98 -8.82 2.36
C ASP A 307 5.16 -7.88 2.63
N LEU A 308 5.72 -7.93 3.84
CA LEU A 308 6.94 -7.19 4.21
C LEU A 308 8.17 -7.72 3.48
N ALA A 309 8.29 -9.05 3.37
CA ALA A 309 9.42 -9.67 2.70
C ALA A 309 9.45 -9.31 1.20
N ALA A 310 8.29 -9.23 0.56
CA ALA A 310 8.16 -8.82 -0.84
C ALA A 310 8.75 -7.43 -1.09
N TYR A 311 8.55 -6.49 -0.16
CA TYR A 311 9.14 -5.15 -0.19
C TYR A 311 10.63 -5.18 0.17
N TYR A 312 10.98 -5.76 1.32
CA TYR A 312 12.34 -5.83 1.85
C TYR A 312 13.31 -6.41 0.82
N GLN A 313 12.90 -7.46 0.10
CA GLN A 313 13.75 -8.16 -0.87
C GLN A 313 13.90 -7.43 -2.21
N MET A 314 13.19 -6.32 -2.46
CA MET A 314 13.29 -5.57 -3.73
C MET A 314 14.71 -5.07 -4.03
N HIS A 315 15.49 -4.75 -2.99
CA HIS A 315 16.87 -4.33 -3.14
C HIS A 315 17.76 -5.43 -3.76
N ASP A 316 17.35 -6.69 -3.70
CA ASP A 316 18.12 -7.80 -4.21
C ASP A 316 17.82 -8.10 -5.68
N GLU A 317 18.84 -8.00 -6.54
CA GLU A 317 18.78 -8.43 -7.94
C GLU A 317 18.67 -9.98 -8.08
N GLY A 318 18.86 -10.70 -6.97
CA GLY A 318 19.08 -12.14 -6.86
C GLY A 318 18.03 -13.07 -7.46
N ASN A 319 18.53 -13.96 -8.32
CA ASN A 319 17.89 -15.16 -8.86
C ASN A 319 17.86 -16.29 -7.80
N ARG A 320 17.13 -16.09 -6.70
CA ARG A 320 17.24 -16.93 -5.48
C ARG A 320 16.87 -18.41 -5.67
N LEU A 321 16.28 -18.80 -6.81
CA LEU A 321 15.86 -20.18 -7.12
C LEU A 321 16.05 -20.58 -8.61
N GLY A 322 16.89 -19.89 -9.39
CA GLY A 322 17.02 -20.15 -10.84
C GLY A 322 15.84 -19.63 -11.69
N HIS A 323 14.94 -18.86 -11.09
CA HIS A 323 13.78 -18.24 -11.71
C HIS A 323 13.85 -16.72 -11.52
N GLY A 324 14.22 -15.94 -12.55
CA GLY A 324 13.94 -14.49 -12.66
C GLY A 324 14.60 -13.50 -11.68
N ASN A 325 14.64 -12.21 -12.06
CA ASN A 325 15.10 -11.10 -11.21
C ASN A 325 13.91 -10.55 -10.42
N TYR A 326 14.02 -10.42 -9.10
CA TYR A 326 12.94 -10.07 -8.16
C TYR A 326 13.05 -8.66 -7.56
N GLY A 327 13.25 -7.64 -8.40
CA GLY A 327 13.31 -6.27 -7.90
C GLY A 327 14.18 -5.39 -8.76
N VAL A 328 15.12 -4.72 -8.10
CA VAL A 328 16.04 -3.76 -8.70
C VAL A 328 17.09 -4.47 -9.57
N LYS A 329 17.30 -3.96 -10.78
CA LYS A 329 18.47 -4.28 -11.60
C LYS A 329 19.50 -3.17 -11.48
N TYR A 330 20.73 -3.54 -11.14
CA TYR A 330 21.83 -2.58 -10.96
C TYR A 330 22.59 -2.29 -12.25
N ARG A 331 22.08 -2.81 -13.37
CA ARG A 331 22.55 -2.55 -14.72
C ARG A 331 21.37 -2.53 -15.68
N SER A 332 21.36 -1.52 -16.55
CA SER A 332 20.38 -1.40 -17.63
C SER A 332 21.09 -1.21 -18.98
N GLN A 333 20.49 -1.75 -20.04
CA GLN A 333 20.88 -1.45 -21.42
C GLN A 333 20.10 -0.25 -21.99
N GLN A 334 18.94 0.07 -21.40
CA GLN A 334 18.01 1.09 -21.83
C GLN A 334 18.17 2.41 -21.05
N VAL A 335 18.68 2.32 -19.81
CA VAL A 335 19.05 3.45 -18.95
C VAL A 335 20.58 3.46 -18.82
N ARG A 336 21.24 4.42 -19.46
CA ARG A 336 22.71 4.48 -19.53
C ARG A 336 23.32 4.58 -18.14
N ASN A 337 24.19 3.63 -17.77
CA ASN A 337 24.80 3.52 -16.44
C ASN A 337 23.80 3.54 -15.27
N GLY A 338 22.52 3.25 -15.54
CA GLY A 338 21.43 3.44 -14.58
C GLY A 338 20.99 2.16 -13.89
N ILE A 339 20.44 2.35 -12.70
CA ILE A 339 19.64 1.38 -11.96
C ILE A 339 18.22 1.43 -12.54
N GLN A 340 17.55 0.30 -12.65
CA GLN A 340 16.16 0.25 -13.12
C GLN A 340 15.33 -0.75 -12.33
N LEU A 341 14.02 -0.55 -12.34
CA LEU A 341 13.07 -1.63 -12.12
C LEU A 341 12.85 -2.37 -13.43
N ALA A 342 12.95 -3.69 -13.39
CA ALA A 342 12.54 -4.54 -14.49
C ALA A 342 11.05 -4.84 -14.37
N SER A 343 10.31 -4.74 -15.48
CA SER A 343 8.95 -5.27 -15.55
C SER A 343 8.86 -6.70 -15.01
N ALA A 344 7.69 -7.02 -14.48
CA ALA A 344 7.38 -8.33 -13.95
C ALA A 344 7.24 -9.37 -15.09
N ASP A 345 7.80 -10.58 -14.92
CA ASP A 345 7.71 -11.70 -15.88
C ASP A 345 6.74 -12.80 -15.42
N TYR A 346 5.50 -12.73 -15.87
CA TYR A 346 4.40 -13.56 -15.38
C TYR A 346 4.48 -15.05 -15.76
N GLY A 347 5.43 -15.49 -16.60
CA GLY A 347 5.67 -16.89 -16.93
C GLY A 347 4.61 -17.56 -17.82
N THR A 348 4.63 -18.91 -17.92
CA THR A 348 3.72 -19.76 -18.74
C THR A 348 3.28 -21.05 -18.01
N LYS A 349 2.36 -21.86 -18.58
CA LYS A 349 1.70 -23.04 -17.95
C LYS A 349 2.63 -24.08 -17.31
N GLY A 350 3.86 -24.20 -17.79
CA GLY A 350 4.75 -25.31 -17.48
C GLY A 350 5.52 -25.21 -16.15
N TYR A 351 5.25 -24.19 -15.33
CA TYR A 351 6.06 -23.91 -14.14
C TYR A 351 5.30 -24.17 -12.84
N LEU A 352 5.92 -24.98 -11.98
CA LEU A 352 5.37 -25.41 -10.70
C LEU A 352 5.46 -24.34 -9.59
N ASP A 353 6.12 -23.20 -9.80
CA ASP A 353 6.32 -22.15 -8.78
C ASP A 353 5.96 -20.74 -9.29
N GLN A 354 4.78 -20.62 -9.93
CA GLN A 354 4.24 -19.33 -10.42
C GLN A 354 4.13 -18.27 -9.31
N TYR A 355 3.89 -18.72 -8.08
CA TYR A 355 3.92 -17.93 -6.85
C TYR A 355 5.21 -17.09 -6.71
N MET A 356 6.36 -17.76 -6.80
CA MET A 356 7.65 -17.13 -6.55
C MET A 356 8.01 -16.14 -7.64
N ARG A 357 7.51 -16.32 -8.88
CA ARG A 357 7.83 -15.44 -10.00
C ARG A 357 7.30 -14.00 -9.86
N GLN A 358 6.22 -13.79 -9.10
CA GLN A 358 5.38 -12.60 -9.25
C GLN A 358 4.99 -11.89 -7.96
N TYR A 359 5.59 -12.24 -6.81
CA TYR A 359 5.16 -11.71 -5.52
C TYR A 359 5.45 -10.21 -5.36
N SER A 360 6.44 -9.69 -6.09
CA SER A 360 6.79 -8.27 -6.11
C SER A 360 6.23 -7.48 -7.31
N SER A 361 5.26 -8.05 -8.05
CA SER A 361 4.75 -7.44 -9.28
C SER A 361 4.04 -6.09 -9.09
N LEU A 362 3.49 -5.80 -7.90
CA LEU A 362 2.90 -4.49 -7.60
C LEU A 362 3.92 -3.34 -7.66
N TYR A 363 5.17 -3.60 -7.30
CA TYR A 363 6.24 -2.60 -7.32
C TYR A 363 6.90 -2.44 -8.69
N ARG A 364 6.55 -3.27 -9.67
CA ARG A 364 7.33 -3.49 -10.90
C ARG A 364 6.52 -3.33 -12.18
N ASN A 365 5.32 -2.77 -12.07
CA ASN A 365 4.46 -2.47 -13.20
C ASN A 365 4.02 -1.01 -13.15
N PRO A 366 3.76 -0.40 -14.31
CA PRO A 366 3.15 0.90 -14.32
C PRO A 366 1.70 0.78 -13.86
N VAL A 367 1.22 1.79 -13.16
CA VAL A 367 -0.13 1.84 -12.59
C VAL A 367 -1.07 2.55 -13.57
N PRO A 368 -2.15 1.91 -14.03
CA PRO A 368 -3.21 2.60 -14.76
C PRO A 368 -3.90 3.58 -13.82
N ILE A 369 -3.93 4.86 -14.20
CA ILE A 369 -4.59 5.92 -13.41
C ILE A 369 -5.73 6.58 -14.15
N LYS A 370 -5.76 6.50 -15.49
CA LYS A 370 -6.81 7.11 -16.31
C LYS A 370 -7.01 6.35 -17.62
N VAL A 371 -8.26 6.11 -17.97
CA VAL A 371 -8.70 5.45 -19.20
C VAL A 371 -9.76 6.35 -19.81
N GLN A 372 -9.50 6.85 -21.01
CA GLN A 372 -10.40 7.73 -21.74
C GLN A 372 -10.60 7.19 -23.15
N PHE A 373 -11.81 7.34 -23.68
CA PHE A 373 -12.01 7.11 -25.10
C PHE A 373 -13.13 7.99 -25.66
N LEU A 374 -12.98 8.36 -26.93
CA LEU A 374 -14.02 9.03 -27.68
C LEU A 374 -14.80 8.00 -28.48
N MET A 375 -16.11 8.19 -28.56
CA MET A 375 -16.96 7.54 -29.56
C MET A 375 -17.25 8.54 -30.67
N SER A 376 -16.94 8.16 -31.89
CA SER A 376 -17.07 9.01 -33.07
C SER A 376 -17.83 8.29 -34.17
N MET A 377 -18.40 9.08 -35.09
CA MET A 377 -19.10 8.60 -36.28
C MET A 377 -18.36 9.01 -37.56
N THR A 378 -18.48 8.19 -38.59
CA THR A 378 -17.94 8.46 -39.94
C THR A 378 -18.88 7.89 -41.01
N ALA A 379 -18.67 8.27 -42.27
CA ALA A 379 -19.47 7.86 -43.42
C ALA A 379 -18.70 6.92 -44.34
N VAL A 380 -19.35 5.83 -44.77
CA VAL A 380 -18.83 4.94 -45.81
C VAL A 380 -19.80 4.95 -47.00
N PRO A 381 -19.33 5.26 -48.23
CA PRO A 381 -20.21 5.30 -49.40
C PRO A 381 -20.81 3.92 -49.69
N ARG A 382 -22.06 3.92 -50.16
CA ARG A 382 -22.73 2.72 -50.68
C ARG A 382 -22.41 2.55 -52.16
N SER A 383 -22.32 1.30 -52.59
CA SER A 383 -22.18 0.98 -54.01
C SER A 383 -23.38 1.50 -54.80
N ALA A 384 -23.15 2.11 -55.96
CA ALA A 384 -24.19 2.78 -56.74
C ALA A 384 -25.37 1.87 -57.12
N ASN A 385 -25.12 0.56 -57.30
CA ASN A 385 -26.13 -0.45 -57.60
C ASN A 385 -27.10 -0.74 -56.43
N LEU A 386 -26.76 -0.33 -55.20
CA LEU A 386 -27.60 -0.48 -54.00
C LEU A 386 -28.47 0.76 -53.72
N ILE A 387 -28.23 1.86 -54.45
CA ILE A 387 -28.96 3.12 -54.32
C ILE A 387 -30.15 3.07 -55.29
N THR A 388 -31.36 2.98 -54.75
CA THR A 388 -32.59 2.84 -55.52
C THR A 388 -33.65 3.82 -55.02
N ALA A 389 -34.75 4.01 -55.75
CA ALA A 389 -35.86 4.82 -55.25
C ALA A 389 -36.43 4.30 -53.92
N ALA A 390 -36.40 2.98 -53.71
CA ALA A 390 -36.83 2.34 -52.46
C ALA A 390 -35.80 2.41 -51.32
N SER A 391 -34.53 2.65 -51.64
CA SER A 391 -33.44 2.85 -50.67
C SER A 391 -32.53 4.00 -51.15
N PRO A 392 -32.98 5.26 -51.00
CA PRO A 392 -32.30 6.43 -51.57
C PRO A 392 -31.06 6.85 -50.78
N TYR A 393 -30.63 6.05 -49.80
CA TYR A 393 -29.50 6.35 -48.92
C TYR A 393 -28.19 6.15 -49.66
N THR A 394 -27.29 7.12 -49.54
CA THR A 394 -26.02 7.12 -50.28
C THR A 394 -24.86 6.58 -49.44
N HIS A 395 -25.00 6.57 -48.10
CA HIS A 395 -23.92 6.21 -47.17
C HIS A 395 -24.41 5.29 -46.04
N ARG A 396 -23.46 4.53 -45.48
CA ARG A 396 -23.56 3.79 -44.22
C ARG A 396 -22.86 4.58 -43.12
N LEU A 397 -23.50 4.71 -41.97
CA LEU A 397 -22.90 5.30 -40.78
C LEU A 397 -22.07 4.24 -40.06
N HIS A 398 -20.79 4.54 -39.84
CA HIS A 398 -19.87 3.70 -39.08
C HIS A 398 -19.52 4.37 -37.75
N LEU A 399 -19.37 3.56 -36.72
CA LEU A 399 -18.93 3.97 -35.39
C LEU A 399 -17.46 3.64 -35.20
N GLY A 400 -16.79 4.33 -34.29
CA GLY A 400 -15.46 3.92 -33.87
C GLY A 400 -15.00 4.60 -32.60
N ILE A 401 -13.84 4.15 -32.15
CA ILE A 401 -13.31 4.46 -30.83
C ILE A 401 -11.89 5.01 -30.96
N THR A 402 -11.64 6.11 -30.27
CA THR A 402 -10.31 6.71 -30.13
C THR A 402 -9.88 6.60 -28.68
N PRO A 403 -9.06 5.59 -28.33
CA PRO A 403 -8.69 5.32 -26.95
C PRO A 403 -7.42 6.06 -26.51
N SER A 404 -7.35 6.39 -25.22
CA SER A 404 -6.20 6.95 -24.53
C SER A 404 -6.09 6.31 -23.14
N ILE A 405 -4.89 5.85 -22.79
CA ILE A 405 -4.59 5.32 -21.45
C ILE A 405 -3.47 6.13 -20.83
N THR A 406 -3.58 6.45 -19.55
CA THR A 406 -2.52 7.10 -18.78
C THR A 406 -1.98 6.13 -17.76
N LEU A 407 -0.67 5.93 -17.82
CA LEU A 407 0.09 5.04 -16.96
C LEU A 407 1.07 5.85 -16.12
N TRP A 408 1.30 5.43 -14.88
CA TRP A 408 2.14 6.12 -13.93
C TRP A 408 3.19 5.18 -13.32
N ASN A 409 4.43 5.64 -13.21
CA ASN A 409 5.46 4.97 -12.40
C ASN A 409 5.46 5.57 -10.99
N PRO A 410 4.95 4.88 -9.96
CA PRO A 410 4.89 5.43 -8.61
C PRO A 410 6.23 5.46 -7.87
N THR A 411 7.28 4.88 -8.46
CA THR A 411 8.52 4.57 -7.74
C THR A 411 9.61 5.62 -7.93
N ASN A 412 10.57 5.64 -7.00
CA ASN A 412 11.82 6.42 -7.07
C ASN A 412 12.84 5.92 -8.11
N LEU A 413 12.53 4.87 -8.89
CA LEU A 413 13.44 4.28 -9.87
C LEU A 413 12.83 4.29 -11.27
N PRO A 414 13.67 4.40 -12.34
CA PRO A 414 13.18 4.25 -13.69
C PRO A 414 12.56 2.87 -13.90
N LEU A 415 11.34 2.82 -14.42
CA LEU A 415 10.66 1.59 -14.78
C LEU A 415 10.81 1.35 -16.28
N VAL A 416 11.53 0.28 -16.63
CA VAL A 416 11.77 -0.08 -18.03
C VAL A 416 10.91 -1.28 -18.41
N MET A 417 9.98 -1.02 -19.33
CA MET A 417 9.18 -2.01 -20.01
C MET A 417 9.89 -2.33 -21.32
N ASN A 418 10.59 -3.47 -21.39
CA ASN A 418 11.21 -3.94 -22.62
C ASN A 418 11.67 -5.39 -22.47
N PHE A 419 11.14 -6.30 -23.27
CA PHE A 419 11.73 -7.63 -23.34
C PHE A 419 11.48 -8.26 -24.71
N GLY A 420 12.58 -8.58 -25.41
CA GLY A 420 12.64 -9.66 -26.39
C GLY A 420 11.46 -9.79 -27.36
N ASP A 421 10.90 -11.00 -27.44
CA ASP A 421 9.81 -11.36 -28.34
C ASP A 421 8.49 -10.65 -27.94
N PRO A 422 7.89 -9.80 -28.80
CA PRO A 422 6.63 -9.09 -28.50
C PRO A 422 5.47 -10.04 -28.13
N ASN A 423 5.45 -11.26 -28.68
CA ASN A 423 4.43 -12.25 -28.35
C ASN A 423 4.58 -12.83 -26.94
N ARG A 424 5.73 -12.59 -26.30
CA ARG A 424 6.01 -13.02 -24.94
C ARG A 424 5.83 -11.89 -23.93
N TYR A 425 6.32 -10.70 -24.25
CA TYR A 425 6.54 -9.73 -23.19
C TYR A 425 5.85 -8.39 -23.37
N ALA A 426 5.13 -8.19 -24.47
CA ALA A 426 4.27 -7.02 -24.59
C ALA A 426 3.25 -7.03 -23.44
N GLN A 427 2.90 -5.84 -22.97
CA GLN A 427 1.78 -5.66 -22.07
C GLN A 427 0.54 -5.35 -22.90
N MET A 428 -0.60 -5.86 -22.49
CA MET A 428 -1.90 -5.63 -23.09
C MET A 428 -2.81 -4.97 -22.06
N PHE A 429 -3.30 -3.80 -22.42
CA PHE A 429 -4.41 -3.15 -21.75
C PHE A 429 -5.71 -3.53 -22.47
N ARG A 430 -6.68 -4.11 -21.78
CA ARG A 430 -7.97 -4.52 -22.36
C ARG A 430 -9.11 -3.89 -21.58
N MET A 431 -9.96 -3.16 -22.30
CA MET A 431 -11.22 -2.63 -21.78
C MET A 431 -12.39 -3.53 -22.21
N LEU A 432 -13.17 -4.04 -21.26
CA LEU A 432 -14.40 -4.80 -21.55
C LEU A 432 -15.57 -3.87 -21.87
N ASN A 433 -16.62 -4.44 -22.48
CA ASN A 433 -17.81 -3.70 -22.88
C ASN A 433 -18.50 -3.04 -21.70
N LEU A 434 -18.80 -1.76 -21.84
CA LEU A 434 -19.70 -1.02 -20.97
C LEU A 434 -21.16 -1.36 -21.34
N PRO A 435 -22.11 -1.29 -20.39
CA PRO A 435 -23.54 -1.52 -20.65
C PRO A 435 -24.19 -0.29 -21.30
N LEU A 436 -23.52 0.27 -22.31
CA LEU A 436 -24.03 1.39 -23.10
C LEU A 436 -24.90 0.90 -24.24
N ASN A 437 -25.98 1.62 -24.48
CA ASN A 437 -26.95 1.36 -25.52
C ASN A 437 -27.09 2.58 -26.42
N ILE A 438 -26.99 2.38 -27.73
CA ILE A 438 -26.96 3.44 -28.73
C ILE A 438 -28.24 3.38 -29.56
N ARG A 439 -29.09 4.41 -29.48
CA ARG A 439 -30.28 4.55 -30.32
C ARG A 439 -30.09 5.73 -31.26
N TRP A 440 -30.33 5.52 -32.54
CA TRP A 440 -30.30 6.58 -33.54
C TRP A 440 -31.68 7.18 -33.71
N ASN A 441 -31.72 8.50 -33.89
CA ASN A 441 -32.91 9.22 -34.32
C ASN A 441 -32.55 10.00 -35.58
N LYS A 442 -33.35 9.82 -36.64
CA LYS A 442 -33.14 10.41 -37.94
C LYS A 442 -34.34 11.27 -38.32
N ASN A 443 -34.07 12.49 -38.81
CA ASN A 443 -35.04 13.46 -39.28
C ASN A 443 -36.19 13.68 -38.27
N ASP A 444 -35.84 13.93 -37.00
CA ASP A 444 -36.78 14.20 -35.91
C ASP A 444 -37.93 13.18 -35.80
N GLY A 445 -37.59 11.89 -35.93
CA GLY A 445 -38.52 10.77 -35.71
C GLY A 445 -38.97 10.03 -36.96
N GLU A 446 -38.54 10.42 -38.17
CA GLU A 446 -38.76 9.64 -39.40
C GLU A 446 -38.27 8.19 -39.22
N TYR A 447 -37.10 8.05 -38.60
CA TYR A 447 -36.60 6.76 -38.16
C TYR A 447 -36.02 6.87 -36.76
N ARG A 448 -36.43 5.95 -35.88
CA ARG A 448 -35.81 5.74 -34.58
C ARG A 448 -35.47 4.26 -34.43
N SER A 449 -34.25 3.95 -33.98
CA SER A 449 -33.85 2.60 -33.63
C SER A 449 -34.84 2.02 -32.61
N SER A 450 -35.60 0.99 -32.98
CA SER A 450 -36.61 0.38 -32.09
C SER A 450 -35.94 -0.37 -30.95
N ASN A 451 -34.84 -1.07 -31.24
CA ASN A 451 -33.91 -1.62 -30.27
C ASN A 451 -32.61 -0.83 -30.31
N GLY A 452 -32.10 -0.37 -29.17
CA GLY A 452 -30.78 0.25 -29.16
C GLY A 452 -29.66 -0.77 -29.39
N THR A 453 -28.58 -0.35 -30.03
CA THR A 453 -27.37 -1.15 -30.27
C THR A 453 -26.48 -1.13 -29.04
N HIS A 454 -26.34 -2.26 -28.36
CA HIS A 454 -25.40 -2.39 -27.25
C HIS A 454 -23.95 -2.57 -27.73
N MET A 455 -22.97 -2.19 -26.91
CA MET A 455 -21.55 -2.16 -27.27
C MET A 455 -20.99 -3.50 -27.76
N THR A 456 -21.41 -4.64 -27.20
CA THR A 456 -20.93 -5.92 -27.71
C THR A 456 -21.35 -6.18 -29.14
N TRP A 457 -22.58 -5.83 -29.52
CA TRP A 457 -23.04 -6.03 -30.88
C TRP A 457 -22.29 -5.14 -31.87
N ALA A 458 -21.95 -3.91 -31.46
CA ALA A 458 -21.17 -2.97 -32.26
C ALA A 458 -19.73 -3.48 -32.49
N THR A 459 -19.12 -4.09 -31.47
CA THR A 459 -17.73 -4.57 -31.50
C THR A 459 -17.57 -6.01 -32.00
N GLN A 460 -18.63 -6.81 -32.08
CA GLN A 460 -18.53 -8.23 -32.43
C GLN A 460 -18.63 -8.51 -33.94
N ASN A 461 -17.73 -9.35 -34.43
CA ASN A 461 -17.79 -9.96 -35.76
C ASN A 461 -18.06 -11.48 -35.68
N ALA A 462 -18.60 -12.06 -36.76
CA ALA A 462 -18.89 -13.49 -36.83
C ALA A 462 -17.60 -14.32 -36.69
N GLY A 463 -17.56 -15.24 -35.71
CA GLY A 463 -16.43 -16.14 -35.47
C GLY A 463 -15.34 -15.62 -34.51
N GLU A 464 -15.38 -14.36 -34.06
CA GLU A 464 -14.35 -13.76 -33.19
C GLU A 464 -14.56 -14.01 -31.67
N GLY A 465 -15.54 -14.85 -31.31
CA GLY A 465 -15.94 -15.06 -29.92
C GLY A 465 -16.58 -13.82 -29.28
N LYS A 466 -16.64 -13.76 -27.95
CA LYS A 466 -17.22 -12.63 -27.20
C LYS A 466 -16.32 -11.38 -27.29
N ALA A 467 -16.89 -10.21 -27.55
CA ALA A 467 -16.16 -8.98 -27.88
C ALA A 467 -15.79 -8.11 -26.65
N ASN A 468 -14.90 -7.16 -26.84
CA ASN A 468 -14.40 -6.16 -25.88
C ASN A 468 -14.34 -4.78 -26.58
N ILE A 469 -14.20 -3.67 -25.85
CA ILE A 469 -14.18 -2.33 -26.47
C ILE A 469 -12.92 -2.13 -27.31
N PHE A 470 -11.76 -2.38 -26.70
CA PHE A 470 -10.45 -2.38 -27.36
C PHE A 470 -9.43 -3.19 -26.57
N SER A 471 -8.38 -3.62 -27.26
CA SER A 471 -7.18 -4.22 -26.67
C SER A 471 -5.98 -3.48 -27.24
N LEU A 472 -5.22 -2.82 -26.38
CA LEU A 472 -4.05 -2.01 -26.71
C LEU A 472 -2.80 -2.71 -26.21
N TYR A 473 -1.71 -2.65 -26.98
CA TYR A 473 -0.43 -3.23 -26.59
C TYR A 473 0.61 -2.16 -26.38
N PHE A 474 1.53 -2.40 -25.46
CA PHE A 474 2.68 -1.52 -25.28
C PHE A 474 3.91 -2.32 -24.85
N SER A 475 5.09 -1.76 -25.06
CA SER A 475 6.36 -2.46 -24.86
C SER A 475 6.51 -3.72 -25.75
N GLY A 476 5.95 -3.70 -26.96
CA GLY A 476 6.02 -4.81 -27.91
C GLY A 476 7.22 -4.69 -28.84
N THR A 477 7.11 -3.85 -29.88
CA THR A 477 8.19 -3.60 -30.84
C THR A 477 9.18 -2.54 -30.36
N ARG A 478 8.78 -1.71 -29.40
CA ARG A 478 9.58 -0.62 -28.86
C ARG A 478 9.61 -0.63 -27.33
N PRO A 479 10.75 -0.32 -26.70
CA PRO A 479 10.80 -0.12 -25.24
C PRO A 479 9.94 1.06 -24.82
N ILE A 480 9.34 0.98 -23.63
CA ILE A 480 8.76 2.13 -22.94
C ILE A 480 9.48 2.28 -21.60
N THR A 481 10.12 3.43 -21.43
CA THR A 481 10.78 3.80 -20.18
C THR A 481 9.95 4.87 -19.49
N PHE A 482 9.73 4.68 -18.20
CA PHE A 482 9.19 5.67 -17.30
C PHE A 482 10.31 6.19 -16.41
N GLU A 483 10.49 7.50 -16.33
CA GLU A 483 11.34 8.12 -15.31
C GLU A 483 10.73 7.92 -13.91
N PRO A 484 11.50 8.12 -12.82
CA PRO A 484 10.95 8.09 -11.45
C PRO A 484 9.76 9.03 -11.32
N GLY A 485 8.61 8.51 -10.92
CA GLY A 485 7.39 9.29 -10.79
C GLY A 485 6.64 9.60 -12.09
N GLU A 486 7.18 9.30 -13.28
CA GLU A 486 6.66 9.80 -14.55
C GLU A 486 5.23 9.31 -14.85
N VAL A 487 4.40 10.23 -15.33
CA VAL A 487 3.06 9.99 -15.85
C VAL A 487 3.07 10.08 -17.36
N LYS A 488 2.70 9.00 -18.05
CA LYS A 488 2.73 8.90 -19.52
C LYS A 488 1.36 8.63 -20.10
N VAL A 489 0.99 9.42 -21.10
CA VAL A 489 -0.22 9.16 -21.90
C VAL A 489 0.16 8.32 -23.10
N LEU A 490 -0.59 7.26 -23.36
CA LEU A 490 -0.40 6.37 -24.49
C LEU A 490 -1.70 6.29 -25.30
N SER A 491 -1.61 6.49 -26.61
CA SER A 491 -2.71 6.29 -27.55
C SER A 491 -2.26 5.53 -28.79
N LEU A 492 -3.22 5.15 -29.63
CA LEU A 492 -2.89 4.65 -30.96
C LEU A 492 -2.21 5.78 -31.76
N PRO A 493 -1.11 5.49 -32.47
CA PRO A 493 -0.53 6.46 -33.39
C PRO A 493 -1.37 6.59 -34.66
N TYR A 494 -1.36 7.75 -35.31
CA TYR A 494 -1.98 7.91 -36.63
C TYR A 494 -1.48 6.86 -37.63
N ARG A 495 -2.43 6.33 -38.41
CA ARG A 495 -2.18 5.52 -39.59
C ARG A 495 -3.12 6.00 -40.69
N PRO A 496 -2.68 6.04 -41.96
CA PRO A 496 -3.57 6.40 -43.06
C PRO A 496 -4.77 5.47 -43.14
N GLY A 497 -5.98 6.05 -43.09
CA GLY A 497 -7.25 5.34 -43.14
C GLY A 497 -7.72 4.74 -41.81
N ASN A 498 -9.01 4.40 -41.75
CA ASN A 498 -9.62 3.84 -40.55
C ASN A 498 -9.07 2.44 -40.24
N MET A 499 -8.76 2.20 -38.97
CA MET A 499 -8.34 0.87 -38.52
C MET A 499 -9.56 0.05 -38.15
N ALA A 500 -9.90 -0.96 -38.95
CA ALA A 500 -10.95 -1.89 -38.58
C ALA A 500 -10.65 -2.52 -37.22
N PHE A 501 -11.61 -2.41 -36.29
CA PHE A 501 -11.59 -3.12 -35.02
C PHE A 501 -11.42 -4.62 -35.30
N ARG A 502 -10.53 -5.24 -34.53
CA ARG A 502 -10.43 -6.69 -34.44
C ARG A 502 -10.18 -7.06 -33.00
N LYS A 503 -10.93 -8.00 -32.46
CA LYS A 503 -10.56 -8.55 -31.17
C LYS A 503 -9.21 -9.25 -31.30
N THR A 504 -8.24 -8.80 -30.52
CA THR A 504 -6.90 -9.37 -30.51
C THR A 504 -6.60 -9.97 -29.15
N ASP A 505 -6.31 -11.27 -29.15
CA ASP A 505 -5.86 -11.99 -27.96
C ASP A 505 -4.34 -12.14 -27.93
N ARG A 506 -3.64 -11.72 -28.98
CA ARG A 506 -2.18 -11.74 -29.11
C ARG A 506 -1.68 -10.38 -29.52
N PHE A 507 -0.40 -10.12 -29.23
CA PHE A 507 0.27 -8.91 -29.69
C PHE A 507 -0.02 -8.66 -31.17
N THR A 508 -0.58 -7.49 -31.47
CA THR A 508 -0.73 -6.99 -32.82
C THR A 508 -0.10 -5.62 -32.89
N GLU A 509 0.82 -5.45 -33.83
CA GLU A 509 1.47 -4.16 -34.05
C GLU A 509 0.45 -3.07 -34.38
N ARG A 510 -0.69 -3.42 -35.00
CA ARG A 510 -1.76 -2.46 -35.30
C ARG A 510 -2.34 -1.80 -34.05
N HIS A 511 -2.42 -2.51 -32.93
CA HIS A 511 -2.92 -1.95 -31.67
C HIS A 511 -1.81 -1.57 -30.70
N GLU A 512 -0.56 -1.51 -31.16
CA GLU A 512 0.53 -1.02 -30.32
C GLU A 512 0.43 0.50 -30.17
N VAL A 513 0.28 0.94 -28.93
CA VAL A 513 0.20 2.36 -28.57
C VAL A 513 1.58 2.98 -28.48
N ALA A 514 1.62 4.30 -28.67
CA ALA A 514 2.82 5.12 -28.54
C ALA A 514 2.56 6.24 -27.50
N PRO A 515 3.63 6.80 -26.89
CA PRO A 515 3.51 8.01 -26.09
C PRO A 515 2.85 9.15 -26.88
N GLY A 516 1.91 9.82 -26.24
CA GLY A 516 1.15 10.93 -26.78
C GLY A 516 -0.33 10.60 -26.89
N TRP A 517 -1.08 11.58 -27.39
CA TRP A 517 -2.48 11.41 -27.76
C TRP A 517 -2.71 11.91 -29.18
N ASP A 518 -3.34 11.06 -29.97
CA ASP A 518 -3.73 11.36 -31.34
C ASP A 518 -5.24 11.17 -31.52
N PRO A 519 -6.02 12.26 -31.68
CA PRO A 519 -7.46 12.18 -31.85
C PRO A 519 -7.89 11.60 -33.21
N SER A 520 -6.99 11.54 -34.20
CA SER A 520 -7.29 11.02 -35.54
C SER A 520 -7.20 9.49 -35.62
N ALA A 521 -6.57 8.85 -34.63
CA ALA A 521 -6.48 7.40 -34.58
C ALA A 521 -7.84 6.77 -34.21
N PHE A 522 -8.46 6.10 -35.18
CA PHE A 522 -9.84 5.65 -35.10
C PHE A 522 -9.96 4.14 -35.31
N LEU A 523 -10.41 3.43 -34.25
CA LEU A 523 -10.79 2.02 -34.32
C LEU A 523 -12.23 1.89 -34.78
N GLU A 524 -12.43 1.61 -36.07
CA GLU A 524 -13.75 1.48 -36.68
C GLU A 524 -14.45 0.18 -36.25
N LEU A 525 -15.62 0.30 -35.65
CA LEU A 525 -16.46 -0.82 -35.21
C LEU A 525 -17.19 -1.47 -36.40
N HIS A 526 -17.63 -2.71 -36.22
CA HIS A 526 -18.27 -3.47 -37.29
C HIS A 526 -19.69 -3.01 -37.63
N ARG A 527 -20.41 -2.43 -36.65
CA ARG A 527 -21.85 -2.17 -36.75
C ARG A 527 -22.22 -0.87 -36.03
N SER A 528 -23.26 -0.18 -36.50
CA SER A 528 -23.84 1.00 -35.85
C SER A 528 -25.31 0.83 -35.46
N ASP A 529 -26.11 0.04 -36.18
CA ASP A 529 -27.53 -0.19 -35.88
C ASP A 529 -27.90 -1.69 -36.03
N ARG A 530 -28.56 -2.28 -35.03
CA ARG A 530 -28.94 -3.71 -35.03
C ARG A 530 -30.37 -4.01 -35.50
N ASN A 531 -31.14 -3.00 -35.87
CA ASN A 531 -32.55 -3.17 -36.19
C ASN A 531 -32.75 -3.74 -37.60
N ASN A 532 -33.76 -4.59 -37.74
CA ASN A 532 -34.22 -5.04 -39.06
C ASN A 532 -35.17 -3.97 -39.64
N SER A 533 -34.62 -3.05 -40.43
CA SER A 533 -35.34 -1.90 -40.98
C SER A 533 -34.81 -1.53 -42.37
N PRO A 534 -35.63 -0.94 -43.27
CA PRO A 534 -35.16 -0.37 -44.54
C PRO A 534 -34.07 0.71 -44.37
N HIS A 535 -33.93 1.26 -43.17
CA HIS A 535 -32.91 2.23 -42.80
C HIS A 535 -31.59 1.59 -42.33
N VAL A 536 -31.47 0.26 -42.35
CA VAL A 536 -30.30 -0.46 -41.85
C VAL A 536 -29.83 -1.48 -42.90
N GLU A 537 -28.54 -1.48 -43.19
CA GLU A 537 -27.90 -2.44 -44.12
C GLU A 537 -26.62 -2.97 -43.47
N ASN A 538 -26.47 -4.30 -43.43
CA ASN A 538 -25.30 -4.98 -42.85
C ASN A 538 -24.97 -4.55 -41.40
N GLY A 539 -26.00 -4.19 -40.62
CA GLY A 539 -25.83 -3.71 -39.24
C GLY A 539 -25.35 -2.26 -39.14
N CYS A 540 -25.46 -1.47 -40.21
CA CYS A 540 -25.13 -0.05 -40.21
C CYS A 540 -26.35 0.80 -40.58
N LEU A 541 -26.53 1.93 -39.88
CA LEU A 541 -27.56 2.92 -40.23
C LEU A 541 -27.29 3.52 -41.61
N LEU A 542 -28.34 3.61 -42.42
CA LEU A 542 -28.33 4.22 -43.74
C LEU A 542 -28.78 5.68 -43.70
N PHE A 543 -28.03 6.54 -44.38
CA PHE A 543 -28.35 7.96 -44.48
C PHE A 543 -27.94 8.59 -45.82
N LYS A 544 -28.44 9.80 -46.06
CA LYS A 544 -28.12 10.67 -47.20
C LYS A 544 -27.78 12.08 -46.71
N ALA A 545 -27.23 12.92 -47.59
CA ALA A 545 -26.76 14.26 -47.24
C ALA A 545 -27.81 15.15 -46.53
N ASN A 546 -29.09 15.04 -46.92
CA ASN A 546 -30.16 15.85 -46.34
C ASN A 546 -30.71 15.29 -45.00
N ASP A 547 -30.24 14.13 -44.55
CA ASP A 547 -30.70 13.57 -43.28
C ASP A 547 -30.08 14.32 -42.10
N LYS A 548 -30.81 14.45 -40.98
CA LYS A 548 -30.30 14.87 -39.68
C LYS A 548 -30.25 13.67 -38.74
N ILE A 549 -29.13 13.46 -38.06
CA ILE A 549 -28.89 12.29 -37.20
C ILE A 549 -28.56 12.77 -35.79
N SER A 550 -29.31 12.32 -34.80
CA SER A 550 -28.95 12.42 -33.38
C SER A 550 -28.79 11.04 -32.76
N VAL A 551 -28.01 10.97 -31.69
CA VAL A 551 -27.74 9.74 -30.95
C VAL A 551 -28.26 9.86 -29.52
N GLU A 552 -28.95 8.83 -29.05
CA GLU A 552 -29.34 8.65 -27.67
C GLU A 552 -28.49 7.52 -27.07
N ILE A 553 -27.81 7.82 -25.96
CA ILE A 553 -26.97 6.88 -25.20
C ILE A 553 -27.62 6.62 -23.84
N SER A 554 -27.84 5.36 -23.50
CA SER A 554 -28.37 4.95 -22.18
C SER A 554 -27.54 3.84 -21.54
N GLY A 555 -27.59 3.72 -20.21
CA GLY A 555 -26.88 2.69 -19.42
C GLY A 555 -27.59 1.33 -19.32
N ASP A 556 -28.64 1.12 -20.13
CA ASP A 556 -29.48 -0.08 -20.16
C ASP A 556 -29.05 -1.10 -21.24
N GLY A 557 -27.81 -1.01 -21.72
CA GLY A 557 -27.29 -1.90 -22.76
C GLY A 557 -27.04 -3.30 -22.21
N THR A 558 -28.05 -4.17 -22.25
CA THR A 558 -27.93 -5.53 -21.72
C THR A 558 -27.44 -6.52 -22.78
N GLU A 559 -26.32 -7.17 -22.48
CA GLU A 559 -25.94 -8.44 -23.06
C GLU A 559 -25.47 -9.38 -21.94
N VAL A 560 -25.85 -10.66 -22.04
CA VAL A 560 -25.82 -11.70 -21.00
C VAL A 560 -24.41 -12.14 -20.55
N TYR A 561 -23.33 -11.59 -21.13
CA TYR A 561 -22.06 -12.34 -21.20
C TYR A 561 -20.76 -11.69 -20.73
N THR A 562 -20.79 -10.52 -20.08
CA THR A 562 -19.61 -10.03 -19.34
C THR A 562 -19.83 -10.00 -17.84
N GLY A 563 -20.98 -9.53 -17.34
CA GLY A 563 -21.28 -9.50 -15.91
C GLY A 563 -21.03 -8.14 -15.24
N PRO A 564 -19.86 -7.47 -15.39
CA PRO A 564 -19.62 -6.16 -14.80
C PRO A 564 -19.97 -5.00 -15.74
N ALA A 565 -20.40 -3.87 -15.16
CA ALA A 565 -20.59 -2.60 -15.83
C ALA A 565 -19.28 -1.96 -16.30
N MET A 566 -18.20 -2.11 -15.54
CA MET A 566 -16.88 -1.58 -15.88
C MET A 566 -15.83 -2.61 -15.57
N ALA A 567 -14.97 -2.91 -16.54
CA ALA A 567 -13.82 -3.77 -16.30
C ALA A 567 -12.67 -3.50 -17.27
N PHE A 568 -11.46 -3.40 -16.74
CA PHE A 568 -10.24 -3.45 -17.54
C PHE A 568 -9.17 -4.33 -16.90
N PHE A 569 -8.25 -4.79 -17.74
CA PHE A 569 -7.11 -5.61 -17.35
C PHE A 569 -5.82 -5.06 -17.97
N LEU A 570 -4.74 -5.11 -17.20
CA LEU A 570 -3.37 -4.90 -17.67
C LEU A 570 -2.58 -6.20 -17.48
N ILE A 571 -2.28 -6.89 -18.58
CA ILE A 571 -1.73 -8.25 -18.59
C ILE A 571 -0.62 -8.41 -19.63
N GLN A 572 0.41 -9.20 -19.35
CA GLN A 572 1.45 -9.53 -20.34
C GLN A 572 0.96 -10.61 -21.35
N THR A 573 1.56 -10.66 -22.53
CA THR A 573 1.07 -11.42 -23.71
C THR A 573 1.48 -12.89 -23.82
N THR A 574 2.34 -13.41 -22.93
CA THR A 574 3.04 -14.71 -23.08
C THR A 574 2.14 -15.95 -23.28
N HIS A 575 1.93 -16.28 -24.56
CA HIS A 575 1.81 -17.64 -25.08
C HIS A 575 0.52 -18.44 -24.84
N GLN A 576 -0.54 -18.03 -25.55
CA GLN A 576 -1.71 -18.85 -25.90
C GLN A 576 -1.33 -19.95 -26.92
N LEU A 577 -1.03 -21.17 -26.48
CA LEU A 577 -1.07 -22.33 -27.38
C LEU A 577 -2.54 -22.66 -27.67
N HIS A 578 -3.00 -22.45 -28.91
CA HIS A 578 -4.37 -22.78 -29.36
C HIS A 578 -4.74 -24.27 -29.15
N ALA A 579 -3.77 -25.16 -28.96
CA ALA A 579 -4.03 -26.57 -28.64
C ALA A 579 -4.56 -26.77 -27.22
N ASN A 580 -4.39 -25.80 -26.31
CA ASN A 580 -4.92 -25.81 -24.95
C ASN A 580 -5.20 -24.37 -24.49
N PRO A 581 -6.44 -23.86 -24.63
CA PRO A 581 -6.80 -22.48 -24.33
C PRO A 581 -6.74 -22.24 -22.83
N GLY A 582 -5.60 -21.82 -22.26
CA GLY A 582 -5.55 -21.89 -20.80
C GLY A 582 -4.53 -21.16 -19.94
N THR A 583 -3.73 -20.23 -20.43
CA THR A 583 -2.77 -19.54 -19.55
C THR A 583 -2.84 -18.05 -19.64
N TRP A 584 -3.68 -17.49 -18.77
CA TRP A 584 -3.70 -16.07 -18.47
C TRP A 584 -3.05 -15.81 -17.11
N HIS A 585 -2.55 -14.60 -16.95
CA HIS A 585 -1.58 -14.26 -15.93
C HIS A 585 -2.20 -14.27 -14.53
N PHE A 586 -1.51 -14.93 -13.61
CA PHE A 586 -2.01 -15.24 -12.27
C PHE A 586 -2.06 -14.02 -11.33
N ARG A 587 -1.38 -12.89 -11.61
CA ARG A 587 -1.31 -11.71 -10.73
C ARG A 587 -1.25 -10.38 -11.48
N HIS A 588 -2.27 -10.10 -12.27
CA HIS A 588 -2.30 -8.92 -13.11
C HIS A 588 -3.07 -7.75 -12.46
N TYR A 589 -2.86 -6.55 -12.97
CA TYR A 589 -3.62 -5.40 -12.50
C TYR A 589 -4.99 -5.38 -13.19
N HIS A 590 -6.07 -5.23 -12.42
CA HIS A 590 -7.42 -5.12 -12.96
C HIS A 590 -8.25 -4.10 -12.17
N HIS A 591 -9.29 -3.62 -12.84
CA HIS A 591 -10.38 -2.89 -12.21
C HIS A 591 -11.66 -3.57 -12.68
N MET A 592 -12.60 -3.87 -11.78
CA MET A 592 -13.82 -4.55 -12.16
C MET A 592 -14.99 -4.25 -11.21
N SER A 593 -16.16 -3.93 -11.75
CA SER A 593 -17.37 -3.84 -10.94
C SER A 593 -17.96 -5.22 -10.62
N ARG A 594 -18.99 -5.27 -9.77
CA ARG A 594 -19.76 -6.46 -9.46
C ARG A 594 -20.14 -7.22 -10.73
N VAL A 595 -20.07 -8.55 -10.69
CA VAL A 595 -20.50 -9.42 -11.80
C VAL A 595 -21.86 -10.06 -11.50
N GLY A 596 -22.53 -10.64 -12.50
CA GLY A 596 -23.65 -11.57 -12.27
C GLY A 596 -24.16 -12.21 -13.56
N SER A 597 -24.74 -13.41 -13.44
CA SER A 597 -25.25 -14.16 -14.58
C SER A 597 -26.63 -13.66 -15.05
N GLY A 598 -26.84 -13.64 -16.36
CA GLY A 598 -28.10 -13.17 -16.95
C GLY A 598 -28.41 -11.72 -16.56
N ALA A 599 -29.69 -11.42 -16.35
CA ALA A 599 -30.16 -10.09 -16.00
C ALA A 599 -29.98 -9.71 -14.51
N ARG A 600 -29.37 -10.59 -13.70
CA ARG A 600 -29.30 -10.42 -12.24
C ARG A 600 -28.50 -9.19 -11.81
N ASN A 601 -27.59 -8.73 -12.66
CA ASN A 601 -26.73 -7.59 -12.36
C ASN A 601 -27.11 -6.30 -13.11
N ASP A 602 -28.11 -6.35 -13.98
CA ASP A 602 -28.46 -5.24 -14.88
C ASP A 602 -28.84 -3.98 -14.12
N ALA A 603 -29.60 -4.10 -13.02
CA ALA A 603 -30.04 -2.96 -12.22
C ALA A 603 -28.87 -2.19 -11.62
N PHE A 604 -27.87 -2.89 -11.09
CA PHE A 604 -26.65 -2.28 -10.55
C PHE A 604 -25.80 -1.69 -11.65
N ASN A 605 -25.61 -2.41 -12.76
CA ASN A 605 -24.83 -1.92 -13.88
C ASN A 605 -25.41 -0.61 -14.45
N ASN A 606 -26.74 -0.55 -14.59
CA ASN A 606 -27.45 0.64 -15.06
C ASN A 606 -27.33 1.81 -14.07
N ASN A 607 -27.52 1.56 -12.76
CA ASN A 607 -27.33 2.59 -11.74
C ASN A 607 -25.89 3.13 -11.76
N LEU A 608 -24.90 2.23 -11.77
CA LEU A 608 -23.50 2.58 -11.74
C LEU A 608 -23.09 3.47 -12.93
N ILE A 609 -23.49 3.12 -14.16
CA ILE A 609 -23.18 3.92 -15.35
C ILE A 609 -23.95 5.24 -15.38
N SER A 610 -25.24 5.24 -15.04
CA SER A 610 -26.06 6.46 -15.07
C SER A 610 -25.61 7.53 -14.06
N LYS A 611 -25.02 7.15 -12.92
CA LYS A 611 -24.32 8.10 -12.02
C LYS A 611 -23.20 8.88 -12.73
N GLY A 612 -22.59 8.26 -13.74
CA GLY A 612 -21.57 8.87 -14.58
C GLY A 612 -22.13 9.88 -15.59
N PHE A 613 -23.43 9.92 -15.85
CA PHE A 613 -24.01 10.86 -16.83
C PHE A 613 -24.13 12.29 -16.24
N PRO A 614 -24.27 13.32 -17.09
CA PRO A 614 -24.42 14.70 -16.61
C PRO A 614 -25.69 14.84 -15.76
N GLY A 615 -25.56 15.36 -14.53
CA GLY A 615 -26.70 15.48 -13.60
C GLY A 615 -27.36 14.16 -13.18
N GLY A 616 -26.73 13.01 -13.43
CA GLY A 616 -27.31 11.69 -13.11
C GLY A 616 -28.52 11.32 -13.98
N VAL A 617 -28.66 11.91 -15.18
CA VAL A 617 -29.74 11.58 -16.11
C VAL A 617 -29.68 10.13 -16.57
N ALA A 618 -30.82 9.56 -16.96
CA ALA A 618 -30.89 8.17 -17.45
C ALA A 618 -30.29 7.98 -18.85
N LYS A 619 -30.19 9.07 -19.63
CA LYS A 619 -29.71 9.04 -21.02
C LYS A 619 -29.11 10.38 -21.46
N ILE A 620 -28.14 10.32 -22.35
CA ILE A 620 -27.53 11.46 -23.04
C ILE A 620 -28.12 11.50 -24.45
N VAL A 621 -28.57 12.65 -24.92
CA VAL A 621 -29.13 12.81 -26.27
C VAL A 621 -28.35 13.90 -26.97
N SER A 622 -27.73 13.55 -28.10
CA SER A 622 -26.92 14.51 -28.84
C SER A 622 -27.76 15.51 -29.62
N ALA A 623 -27.18 16.67 -29.91
CA ALA A 623 -27.72 17.56 -30.93
C ALA A 623 -27.79 16.85 -32.30
N PRO A 624 -28.82 17.10 -33.14
CA PRO A 624 -28.88 16.58 -34.50
C PRO A 624 -27.76 17.12 -35.40
N ARG A 625 -27.10 16.23 -36.13
CA ARG A 625 -26.00 16.53 -37.06
C ARG A 625 -26.42 16.32 -38.51
N SER A 626 -25.95 17.16 -39.42
CA SER A 626 -26.33 17.03 -40.83
C SER A 626 -25.55 15.91 -41.52
N GLY A 627 -26.23 15.13 -42.37
CA GLY A 627 -25.62 14.08 -43.17
C GLY A 627 -24.56 14.63 -44.11
N SER A 628 -24.77 15.84 -44.66
CA SER A 628 -23.80 16.53 -45.52
C SER A 628 -22.46 16.77 -44.81
N GLU A 629 -22.48 17.20 -43.55
CA GLU A 629 -21.25 17.44 -42.78
C GLU A 629 -20.57 16.14 -42.37
N ILE A 630 -21.34 15.10 -41.99
CA ILE A 630 -20.77 13.77 -41.70
C ILE A 630 -20.03 13.22 -42.93
N ILE A 631 -20.61 13.38 -44.13
CA ILE A 631 -20.00 12.96 -45.40
C ILE A 631 -18.77 13.81 -45.74
N ALA A 632 -18.86 15.14 -45.59
CA ALA A 632 -17.74 16.04 -45.88
C ALA A 632 -16.52 15.69 -45.02
N ARG A 633 -16.71 15.54 -43.71
CA ARG A 633 -15.65 15.13 -42.78
C ARG A 633 -15.03 13.80 -43.15
N ALA A 634 -15.85 12.80 -43.50
CA ALA A 634 -15.34 11.49 -43.91
C ALA A 634 -14.48 11.56 -45.20
N ASN A 635 -14.82 12.44 -46.15
CA ASN A 635 -14.00 12.67 -47.35
C ASN A 635 -12.64 13.29 -47.01
N ASP A 636 -12.59 14.12 -45.96
CA ASP A 636 -11.36 14.72 -45.42
C ASP A 636 -10.62 13.78 -44.45
N GLN A 637 -11.04 12.52 -44.34
CA GLN A 637 -10.52 11.51 -43.39
C GLN A 637 -10.66 11.91 -41.91
N GLU A 638 -11.65 12.75 -41.60
CA GLU A 638 -12.01 13.12 -40.24
C GLU A 638 -13.17 12.27 -39.71
N VAL A 639 -13.21 12.14 -38.38
CA VAL A 639 -14.31 11.51 -37.65
C VAL A 639 -15.01 12.55 -36.77
N TRP A 640 -16.32 12.39 -36.56
CA TRP A 640 -17.08 13.32 -35.75
C TRP A 640 -17.39 12.73 -34.37
N PRO A 641 -16.69 13.14 -33.30
CA PRO A 641 -16.95 12.64 -31.95
C PRO A 641 -18.33 13.07 -31.44
N PHE A 642 -18.99 12.20 -30.68
CA PHE A 642 -20.30 12.49 -30.05
C PHE A 642 -20.36 12.16 -28.56
N MET A 643 -19.41 11.38 -28.04
CA MET A 643 -19.35 11.05 -26.61
C MET A 643 -17.89 10.89 -26.19
N GLN A 644 -17.57 11.37 -25.00
CA GLN A 644 -16.37 10.97 -24.28
C GLN A 644 -16.76 10.12 -23.08
N PHE A 645 -16.05 9.02 -22.88
CA PHE A 645 -16.05 8.29 -21.61
C PHE A 645 -14.70 8.49 -20.92
N ALA A 646 -14.75 8.64 -19.60
CA ALA A 646 -13.55 8.66 -18.78
C ALA A 646 -13.73 7.87 -17.48
N LEU A 647 -12.69 7.12 -17.11
CA LEU A 647 -12.52 6.40 -15.86
C LEU A 647 -11.17 6.78 -15.28
N MET A 648 -11.13 7.31 -14.05
CA MET A 648 -9.95 7.93 -13.45
C MET A 648 -9.79 7.58 -11.99
N ALA A 649 -8.56 7.40 -11.53
CA ALA A 649 -8.24 7.32 -10.12
C ALA A 649 -8.44 8.68 -9.44
N GLY A 650 -8.82 8.67 -8.15
CA GLY A 650 -8.90 9.89 -7.35
C GLY A 650 -7.56 10.63 -7.26
N THR A 651 -7.61 11.96 -7.22
CA THR A 651 -6.45 12.85 -7.03
C THR A 651 -6.65 13.70 -5.77
N GLU A 652 -5.68 14.56 -5.41
CA GLU A 652 -5.65 15.29 -4.15
C GLU A 652 -6.26 16.69 -4.14
N THR A 653 -6.79 17.17 -5.27
CA THR A 653 -7.26 18.55 -5.53
C THR A 653 -7.51 19.42 -4.29
N SER A 654 -6.72 20.46 -4.14
CA SER A 654 -6.79 21.44 -3.04
C SER A 654 -7.94 22.43 -3.14
N GLU A 655 -8.71 22.44 -4.23
CA GLU A 655 -9.66 23.53 -4.54
C GLU A 655 -11.10 23.05 -4.61
N SER A 656 -12.00 23.74 -3.90
CA SER A 656 -13.45 23.56 -3.99
C SER A 656 -14.01 23.90 -5.39
N SER A 657 -13.28 24.70 -6.17
CA SER A 657 -13.59 25.10 -7.56
C SER A 657 -13.25 24.03 -8.61
N ASN A 658 -12.31 23.12 -8.32
CA ASN A 658 -11.92 22.04 -9.23
C ASN A 658 -12.75 20.75 -9.02
N GLY A 659 -13.84 20.83 -8.24
CA GLY A 659 -14.84 19.78 -8.11
C GLY A 659 -15.47 19.49 -9.47
N GLY A 660 -15.06 18.40 -10.12
CA GLY A 660 -15.51 18.04 -11.45
C GLY A 660 -14.61 17.01 -12.14
N ALA A 661 -14.87 16.81 -13.43
CA ALA A 661 -14.14 15.90 -14.31
C ALA A 661 -12.60 16.08 -14.23
N LEU A 662 -12.13 17.32 -14.25
CA LEU A 662 -10.69 17.64 -14.32
C LEU A 662 -9.95 17.45 -13.00
N GLY A 663 -10.66 17.53 -11.87
CA GLY A 663 -10.14 17.21 -10.55
C GLY A 663 -10.15 15.72 -10.22
N GLY A 664 -10.61 14.85 -11.13
CA GLY A 664 -10.67 13.41 -10.89
C GLY A 664 -11.61 13.00 -9.74
N ARG A 665 -12.55 13.88 -9.35
CA ARG A 665 -13.54 13.66 -8.28
C ARG A 665 -14.92 14.16 -8.73
N LYS A 666 -15.73 13.26 -9.30
CA LYS A 666 -17.14 13.55 -9.63
C LYS A 666 -18.07 13.16 -8.48
N PHE A 667 -17.71 12.12 -7.73
CA PHE A 667 -18.36 11.71 -6.49
C PHE A 667 -17.28 11.47 -5.43
N ALA A 668 -17.69 11.23 -4.19
CA ALA A 668 -16.75 11.02 -3.10
C ALA A 668 -15.81 9.86 -3.41
N SER A 669 -14.52 10.15 -3.37
CA SER A 669 -13.43 9.21 -3.58
C SER A 669 -12.31 9.55 -2.62
N ARG A 670 -11.61 8.54 -2.12
CA ARG A 670 -10.48 8.72 -1.21
C ARG A 670 -9.38 9.61 -1.86
N PRO A 671 -8.78 10.55 -1.11
CA PRO A 671 -7.67 11.39 -1.59
C PRO A 671 -6.44 10.58 -1.99
N PHE A 672 -5.59 11.10 -2.89
CA PHE A 672 -4.41 10.40 -3.46
C PHE A 672 -3.49 9.74 -2.42
N LEU A 673 -3.08 10.45 -1.36
CA LEU A 673 -2.24 9.91 -0.27
C LEU A 673 -2.90 8.74 0.47
N HIS A 674 -4.22 8.66 0.43
CA HIS A 674 -4.99 7.58 1.05
C HIS A 674 -5.54 6.58 0.02
N SER A 675 -5.56 6.93 -1.27
CA SER A 675 -6.20 6.19 -2.35
C SER A 675 -5.13 5.55 -3.21
N THR A 676 -4.97 4.23 -3.10
CA THR A 676 -3.94 3.56 -3.88
C THR A 676 -4.53 3.08 -5.20
N ALA A 677 -4.46 3.91 -6.25
CA ALA A 677 -4.61 3.43 -7.63
C ALA A 677 -3.62 2.29 -7.94
N ILE A 678 -2.54 2.18 -7.15
CA ILE A 678 -1.51 1.16 -7.22
C ILE A 678 -2.06 -0.26 -6.97
N ALA A 679 -3.16 -0.37 -6.24
CA ALA A 679 -3.83 -1.64 -6.02
C ALA A 679 -5.00 -1.83 -7.00
N PRO A 680 -5.21 -3.04 -7.53
CA PRO A 680 -6.45 -3.39 -8.21
C PRO A 680 -7.66 -3.06 -7.33
N SER A 681 -8.80 -2.69 -7.92
CA SER A 681 -10.01 -2.34 -7.15
C SER A 681 -11.25 -3.03 -7.69
N ASN A 682 -12.19 -3.36 -6.81
CA ASN A 682 -13.46 -3.97 -7.17
C ASN A 682 -14.66 -3.17 -6.66
N ILE A 683 -15.47 -2.64 -7.59
CA ILE A 683 -16.67 -1.86 -7.27
C ILE A 683 -17.83 -2.83 -7.05
N ASP A 684 -18.11 -3.17 -5.79
CA ASP A 684 -19.13 -4.15 -5.44
C ASP A 684 -20.46 -3.53 -4.96
N ARG A 685 -20.45 -2.22 -4.70
CA ARG A 685 -21.58 -1.42 -4.21
C ARG A 685 -21.58 -0.03 -4.87
N ASP A 686 -22.73 0.62 -4.88
CA ASP A 686 -22.97 1.91 -5.56
C ASP A 686 -23.40 3.04 -4.60
N ASP A 687 -23.09 2.88 -3.31
CA ASP A 687 -23.30 3.88 -2.25
C ASP A 687 -22.07 4.76 -2.00
N TYR A 688 -22.30 5.88 -1.33
CA TYR A 688 -21.30 6.92 -1.05
C TYR A 688 -20.08 6.38 -0.30
N ASP A 689 -20.28 5.63 0.78
CA ASP A 689 -19.19 5.12 1.62
C ASP A 689 -18.32 4.12 0.85
N SER A 690 -18.94 3.30 -0.01
CA SER A 690 -18.22 2.34 -0.83
C SER A 690 -17.33 3.03 -1.88
N PHE A 691 -17.82 4.08 -2.53
CA PHE A 691 -17.04 4.84 -3.53
C PHE A 691 -15.82 5.54 -2.93
N TYR A 692 -15.94 6.05 -1.70
CA TYR A 692 -14.78 6.56 -0.98
C TYR A 692 -13.68 5.50 -0.95
N ASN A 693 -14.00 4.29 -0.48
CA ASN A 693 -13.02 3.22 -0.33
C ASN A 693 -12.43 2.69 -1.66
N TYR A 694 -13.18 2.73 -2.77
CA TYR A 694 -12.66 2.28 -4.06
C TYR A 694 -11.67 3.27 -4.70
N GLY A 695 -11.85 4.58 -4.49
CA GLY A 695 -10.89 5.59 -4.95
C GLY A 695 -10.86 5.82 -6.47
N TRP A 696 -11.93 5.46 -7.19
CA TRP A 696 -12.07 5.64 -8.64
C TRP A 696 -13.34 6.43 -9.00
N ASN A 697 -13.26 7.23 -10.06
CA ASN A 697 -14.33 8.06 -10.59
C ASN A 697 -14.57 7.79 -12.07
N TRP A 698 -15.80 7.99 -12.57
CA TRP A 698 -16.12 7.87 -13.99
C TRP A 698 -17.23 8.81 -14.43
N TRP A 699 -17.25 9.12 -15.72
CA TRP A 699 -18.36 9.81 -16.37
C TRP A 699 -18.41 9.55 -17.87
N ALA A 700 -19.58 9.82 -18.44
CA ALA A 700 -19.75 9.98 -19.87
C ALA A 700 -20.37 11.35 -20.13
N GLU A 701 -19.93 12.03 -21.17
CA GLU A 701 -20.43 13.34 -21.57
C GLU A 701 -20.58 13.44 -23.09
N GLU A 702 -21.55 14.24 -23.53
CA GLU A 702 -21.67 14.61 -24.93
C GLU A 702 -20.52 15.55 -25.30
N ILE A 703 -19.91 15.30 -26.44
CA ILE A 703 -18.95 16.22 -27.06
C ILE A 703 -19.28 16.39 -28.54
N ASN A 704 -18.96 17.53 -29.12
CA ASN A 704 -19.18 17.81 -30.53
C ASN A 704 -17.87 17.95 -31.32
N SER A 705 -16.74 18.09 -30.62
CA SER A 705 -15.41 18.23 -31.21
C SER A 705 -14.36 17.51 -30.37
N VAL A 706 -13.25 17.12 -31.00
CA VAL A 706 -12.07 16.57 -30.29
C VAL A 706 -11.45 17.61 -29.35
N LEU A 707 -11.68 18.91 -29.61
CA LEU A 707 -11.20 20.01 -28.75
C LEU A 707 -11.96 20.11 -27.43
N GLU A 708 -13.17 19.55 -27.35
CA GLU A 708 -13.94 19.47 -26.11
C GLU A 708 -13.51 18.28 -25.24
N ALA A 709 -12.71 17.36 -25.79
CA ALA A 709 -12.24 16.19 -25.05
C ALA A 709 -11.23 16.60 -23.97
N ASN A 710 -11.46 16.14 -22.74
CA ASN A 710 -10.58 16.42 -21.60
C ASN A 710 -9.32 15.53 -21.54
N VAL A 711 -8.66 15.28 -22.67
CA VAL A 711 -7.40 14.52 -22.74
C VAL A 711 -6.20 15.48 -22.67
N GLN A 712 -5.64 15.64 -21.48
CA GLN A 712 -4.51 16.54 -21.20
C GLN A 712 -3.17 15.83 -21.41
N VAL A 713 -2.31 16.38 -22.27
CA VAL A 713 -0.97 15.86 -22.60
C VAL A 713 0.01 17.02 -22.73
N SER A 714 1.23 16.89 -22.20
CA SER A 714 2.31 17.87 -22.37
C SER A 714 2.99 17.74 -23.75
N ALA A 715 3.84 18.70 -24.11
CA ALA A 715 4.64 18.63 -25.34
C ALA A 715 5.58 17.40 -25.38
N ASP A 716 5.98 16.88 -24.22
CA ASP A 716 6.84 15.71 -24.07
C ASP A 716 6.03 14.39 -23.96
N ASN A 717 4.74 14.42 -24.31
CA ASN A 717 3.82 13.28 -24.23
C ASN A 717 3.52 12.77 -22.81
N GLN A 718 3.67 13.64 -21.80
CA GLN A 718 3.39 13.33 -20.40
C GLN A 718 1.95 13.67 -20.03
N GLY A 719 1.41 12.93 -19.06
CA GLY A 719 0.13 13.26 -18.42
C GLY A 719 0.34 14.00 -17.10
N TYR A 720 -0.76 14.30 -16.41
CA TYR A 720 -0.75 14.96 -15.10
C TYR A 720 -1.45 14.08 -14.07
N TYR A 721 -0.90 13.98 -12.86
CA TYR A 721 -1.49 13.23 -11.73
C TYR A 721 -1.08 13.82 -10.37
N GLY A 722 -1.49 13.18 -9.26
CA GLY A 722 -1.20 13.61 -7.89
C GLY A 722 -2.22 14.63 -7.40
N GLY A 723 -2.01 15.91 -7.71
CA GLY A 723 -2.92 17.00 -7.34
C GLY A 723 -4.16 17.14 -8.25
N GLY A 724 -4.09 16.66 -9.49
CA GLY A 724 -5.17 16.73 -10.48
C GLY A 724 -4.76 16.17 -11.84
N TYR A 725 -5.62 16.27 -12.85
CA TYR A 725 -5.36 15.76 -14.21
C TYR A 725 -5.09 16.86 -15.25
N THR A 726 -4.83 18.08 -14.80
CA THR A 726 -4.57 19.24 -15.67
C THR A 726 -3.17 19.83 -15.41
N PRO A 727 -2.63 20.64 -16.33
CA PRO A 727 -1.37 21.36 -16.12
C PRO A 727 -1.38 22.28 -14.89
N GLU A 728 -2.54 22.82 -14.51
CA GLU A 728 -2.66 23.77 -13.40
C GLU A 728 -2.66 23.09 -12.02
N SER A 729 -3.19 21.86 -11.94
CA SER A 729 -3.45 21.16 -10.68
C SER A 729 -2.64 19.88 -10.47
N GLY A 730 -2.17 19.26 -11.55
CA GLY A 730 -1.41 18.02 -11.51
C GLY A 730 0.07 18.19 -11.81
N THR A 731 0.83 17.12 -11.65
CA THR A 731 2.27 17.09 -11.93
C THR A 731 2.59 15.93 -12.86
N THR A 732 3.59 16.11 -13.73
CA THR A 732 4.04 15.05 -14.67
C THR A 732 4.89 13.98 -14.01
N HIS A 733 5.42 14.26 -12.81
CA HIS A 733 6.24 13.36 -12.00
C HIS A 733 5.78 13.36 -10.55
N VAL A 734 5.33 12.20 -10.08
CA VAL A 734 4.85 12.01 -8.71
C VAL A 734 5.43 10.70 -8.17
N VAL A 735 6.38 10.78 -7.22
CA VAL A 735 6.92 9.61 -6.53
C VAL A 735 6.09 9.37 -5.28
N GLN A 736 5.44 8.21 -5.17
CA GLN A 736 4.70 7.78 -3.97
C GLN A 736 5.42 6.65 -3.21
N GLN A 737 6.31 5.93 -3.89
CA GLN A 737 6.96 4.73 -3.37
C GLN A 737 8.47 4.82 -3.44
N GLU A 738 9.12 4.66 -2.30
CA GLU A 738 10.53 4.33 -2.26
C GLU A 738 10.70 2.82 -2.48
N VAL A 739 11.47 2.42 -3.48
CA VAL A 739 11.98 1.05 -3.60
C VAL A 739 13.37 1.01 -2.95
N PRO A 740 13.60 0.08 -2.01
CA PRO A 740 14.88 0.01 -1.31
C PRO A 740 16.00 -0.41 -2.26
N LEU A 741 17.13 0.30 -2.21
CA LEU A 741 18.38 -0.04 -2.91
C LEU A 741 19.37 -0.82 -2.04
N ILE A 742 19.10 -0.90 -0.74
CA ILE A 742 19.82 -1.72 0.25
C ILE A 742 18.82 -2.34 1.20
N ALA A 743 19.24 -3.35 1.95
CA ALA A 743 18.43 -3.96 2.98
C ALA A 743 17.90 -2.92 3.97
N PRO A 744 16.56 -2.78 4.13
CA PRO A 744 15.97 -1.95 5.18
C PRO A 744 16.51 -2.32 6.57
N MET A 745 16.83 -1.31 7.39
CA MET A 745 17.44 -1.51 8.71
C MET A 745 16.58 -1.08 9.90
N SER A 746 15.38 -0.58 9.66
CA SER A 746 14.46 -0.15 10.70
C SER A 746 13.02 -0.51 10.32
N ILE A 747 12.14 -0.64 11.32
CA ILE A 747 10.72 -0.91 11.09
C ILE A 747 10.09 0.20 10.25
N ALA A 748 10.45 1.46 10.52
CA ALA A 748 9.98 2.62 9.76
C ALA A 748 10.39 2.58 8.27
N SER A 749 11.51 1.95 7.93
CA SER A 749 11.94 1.78 6.54
C SER A 749 11.02 0.87 5.72
N LEU A 750 10.09 0.15 6.37
CA LEU A 750 9.04 -0.64 5.74
C LEU A 750 7.77 0.18 5.41
N SER A 751 7.81 1.50 5.54
CA SER A 751 6.64 2.37 5.30
C SER A 751 5.98 2.13 3.94
N HIS A 752 6.77 1.89 2.88
CA HIS A 752 6.25 1.62 1.54
C HIS A 752 5.92 0.15 1.27
N ALA A 753 5.89 -0.71 2.30
CA ALA A 753 5.40 -2.08 2.16
C ALA A 753 3.87 -2.09 1.98
N HIS A 754 3.42 -2.83 0.98
CA HIS A 754 2.01 -3.07 0.70
C HIS A 754 1.44 -4.09 1.68
N LEU A 755 0.37 -3.73 2.39
CA LEU A 755 -0.38 -4.63 3.25
C LEU A 755 -1.72 -4.96 2.59
N GLY A 756 -2.01 -6.25 2.44
CA GLY A 756 -3.23 -6.69 1.75
C GLY A 756 -3.26 -8.17 1.35
N GLY A 757 -2.24 -8.95 1.73
CA GLY A 757 -2.05 -10.37 1.41
C GLY A 757 -1.68 -10.66 -0.05
N PHE A 758 -1.33 -9.64 -0.84
CA PHE A 758 -1.02 -9.83 -2.26
C PHE A 758 0.19 -10.74 -2.49
N SER A 759 1.20 -10.67 -1.62
CA SER A 759 2.41 -11.48 -1.75
C SER A 759 2.12 -12.97 -1.73
N LEU A 760 0.99 -13.39 -1.12
CA LEU A 760 0.53 -14.77 -0.93
C LEU A 760 -0.58 -15.20 -1.91
N ALA A 761 -0.99 -14.35 -2.85
CA ALA A 761 -2.03 -14.65 -3.82
C ALA A 761 -1.64 -15.80 -4.77
N VAL A 762 -2.29 -16.96 -4.72
CA VAL A 762 -1.78 -18.20 -5.37
C VAL A 762 -2.68 -18.78 -6.45
N ASP A 763 -3.88 -18.23 -6.61
CA ASP A 763 -4.83 -18.68 -7.62
C ASP A 763 -4.69 -17.88 -8.93
N ALA A 764 -5.25 -18.42 -10.01
CA ALA A 764 -5.47 -17.65 -11.22
C ALA A 764 -6.68 -16.71 -11.03
N ALA A 765 -6.56 -15.46 -11.46
CA ALA A 765 -7.70 -14.53 -11.52
C ALA A 765 -8.85 -15.07 -12.43
N ALA A 766 -8.50 -15.86 -13.45
CA ALA A 766 -9.43 -16.62 -14.29
C ALA A 766 -9.65 -18.02 -13.69
N GLY A 767 -10.86 -18.34 -13.23
CA GLY A 767 -11.20 -19.69 -12.74
C GLY A 767 -11.11 -20.79 -13.82
N ILE A 768 -11.36 -22.05 -13.44
CA ILE A 768 -11.60 -23.15 -14.38
C ILE A 768 -13.03 -23.04 -14.91
N GLY A 769 -13.20 -23.12 -16.23
CA GLY A 769 -14.48 -23.09 -16.91
C GLY A 769 -15.39 -24.28 -16.58
N ALA A 770 -16.67 -24.17 -16.95
CA ALA A 770 -17.71 -25.18 -16.74
C ALA A 770 -17.39 -26.57 -17.35
N ASP A 771 -16.52 -26.60 -18.35
CA ASP A 771 -16.08 -27.78 -19.10
C ASP A 771 -14.78 -28.39 -18.55
N GLY A 772 -14.25 -27.85 -17.44
CA GLY A 772 -12.96 -28.27 -16.89
C GLY A 772 -11.75 -27.65 -17.59
N SER A 773 -11.95 -26.72 -18.53
CA SER A 773 -10.85 -25.99 -19.18
C SER A 773 -10.24 -24.95 -18.22
N GLU A 774 -8.94 -25.05 -17.99
CA GLU A 774 -8.16 -24.05 -17.24
C GLU A 774 -7.95 -22.81 -18.11
N GLY A 775 -8.04 -21.58 -17.55
CA GLY A 775 -7.60 -20.32 -18.18
C GLY A 775 -8.69 -19.48 -18.84
N TYR A 776 -8.52 -19.02 -20.09
CA TYR A 776 -9.27 -17.89 -20.73
C TYR A 776 -10.76 -17.84 -20.40
N TYR A 777 -11.39 -19.00 -20.35
CA TYR A 777 -12.81 -19.15 -20.07
C TYR A 777 -13.21 -18.59 -18.70
N GLY A 778 -12.36 -18.62 -17.67
CA GLY A 778 -12.64 -18.01 -16.36
C GLY A 778 -12.60 -16.48 -16.31
N LEU A 779 -11.97 -15.81 -17.29
CA LEU A 779 -12.02 -14.34 -17.48
C LEU A 779 -13.29 -13.91 -18.22
N ILE A 780 -13.94 -14.84 -18.93
CA ILE A 780 -15.14 -14.60 -19.76
C ILE A 780 -16.39 -15.29 -19.17
N ASP A 781 -16.20 -16.05 -18.09
CA ASP A 781 -17.21 -16.72 -17.25
C ASP A 781 -16.80 -16.56 -15.77
N PRO A 782 -16.82 -15.32 -15.22
CA PRO A 782 -16.38 -15.02 -13.86
C PRO A 782 -17.28 -15.62 -12.76
N TYR A 783 -18.36 -16.32 -13.11
CA TYR A 783 -19.45 -16.61 -12.19
C TYR A 783 -19.20 -17.82 -11.27
N ARG A 784 -18.31 -18.76 -11.63
CA ARG A 784 -18.29 -20.11 -11.00
C ARG A 784 -17.18 -20.39 -9.99
N ARG A 785 -16.07 -19.64 -9.96
CA ARG A 785 -14.97 -19.90 -9.00
C ARG A 785 -14.43 -18.69 -8.25
N GLN A 786 -14.93 -17.47 -8.51
CA GLN A 786 -14.64 -16.28 -7.69
C GLN A 786 -13.16 -16.03 -7.38
N SER A 787 -12.24 -16.60 -8.16
CA SER A 787 -10.82 -16.64 -7.80
C SER A 787 -10.17 -15.27 -7.92
N TYR A 788 -10.68 -14.38 -8.77
CA TYR A 788 -10.33 -12.96 -8.78
C TYR A 788 -10.61 -12.25 -7.42
N HIS A 789 -11.48 -12.77 -6.56
CA HIS A 789 -11.64 -12.25 -5.19
C HIS A 789 -10.43 -12.57 -4.31
N ARG A 790 -9.68 -13.66 -4.60
CA ARG A 790 -8.56 -14.15 -3.77
C ARG A 790 -7.19 -13.71 -4.26
N VAL A 791 -7.12 -13.22 -5.49
CA VAL A 791 -5.87 -13.00 -6.24
C VAL A 791 -5.42 -11.55 -6.24
N THR A 792 -6.21 -10.67 -5.63
CA THR A 792 -6.14 -9.25 -5.93
C THR A 792 -5.90 -8.43 -4.67
N ALA A 793 -4.98 -7.48 -4.79
CA ALA A 793 -4.72 -6.46 -3.80
C ALA A 793 -5.91 -5.48 -3.65
N ALA A 794 -7.11 -5.81 -4.12
CA ALA A 794 -8.32 -5.01 -3.86
C ALA A 794 -8.86 -5.21 -2.44
N GLY A 795 -8.12 -5.93 -1.59
CA GLY A 795 -8.58 -6.53 -0.35
C GLY A 795 -9.60 -7.62 -0.62
N GLN A 796 -9.14 -8.88 -0.70
CA GLN A 796 -9.86 -10.04 -0.16
C GLN A 796 -9.00 -11.32 -0.08
N GLY A 797 -9.12 -12.00 1.07
CA GLY A 797 -8.23 -13.07 1.53
C GLY A 797 -7.03 -12.54 2.33
N GLY A 798 -6.66 -11.27 2.10
CA GLY A 798 -5.73 -10.52 2.94
C GLY A 798 -6.18 -9.11 3.31
N MET A 799 -7.44 -8.98 3.72
CA MET A 799 -8.03 -7.79 4.35
C MET A 799 -8.21 -6.55 3.47
N PHE A 800 -9.32 -5.85 3.67
CA PHE A 800 -9.70 -4.63 2.95
C PHE A 800 -9.63 -3.41 3.89
N PRO A 801 -9.19 -2.23 3.41
CA PRO A 801 -8.62 -1.96 2.10
C PRO A 801 -7.12 -2.30 2.04
N HIS A 802 -6.63 -2.74 0.88
CA HIS A 802 -5.19 -2.76 0.68
C HIS A 802 -4.60 -1.37 0.90
N THR A 803 -3.53 -1.33 1.68
CA THR A 803 -2.96 -0.07 2.17
C THR A 803 -1.46 -0.02 1.94
N LEU A 804 -0.99 1.16 1.55
CA LEU A 804 0.42 1.55 1.47
C LEU A 804 0.67 2.57 2.59
N GLN A 805 1.92 2.76 3.05
CA GLN A 805 2.25 3.76 4.08
C GLN A 805 1.57 3.48 5.44
N ALA A 806 1.20 2.23 5.70
CA ALA A 806 0.61 1.81 6.97
C ALA A 806 1.63 1.71 8.11
N ILE A 807 2.89 1.39 7.82
CA ILE A 807 3.92 1.17 8.84
C ILE A 807 4.64 2.48 9.13
N GLY A 808 4.81 2.82 10.41
CA GLY A 808 5.42 4.07 10.84
C GLY A 808 4.49 5.29 10.77
N ASN A 809 3.31 5.16 10.16
CA ASN A 809 2.23 6.13 10.23
C ASN A 809 1.03 5.54 10.97
N SER A 810 0.29 6.36 11.71
CA SER A 810 -0.89 5.94 12.48
C SER A 810 -2.15 6.66 11.99
N TYR A 811 -2.35 6.68 10.67
CA TYR A 811 -3.55 7.27 10.08
C TYR A 811 -4.74 6.35 10.32
N ALA A 812 -5.67 6.81 11.17
CA ALA A 812 -6.91 6.12 11.46
C ALA A 812 -7.78 5.98 10.22
N HIS A 813 -8.41 4.81 10.04
CA HIS A 813 -9.34 4.61 8.93
C HIS A 813 -10.65 5.41 9.16
N PRO A 814 -11.10 6.26 8.22
CA PRO A 814 -12.21 7.19 8.46
C PRO A 814 -13.59 6.53 8.62
N HIS A 815 -13.74 5.29 8.16
CA HIS A 815 -14.96 4.48 8.32
C HIS A 815 -14.88 3.46 9.46
N ILE A 816 -13.83 3.50 10.28
CA ILE A 816 -13.72 2.66 11.48
C ILE A 816 -13.82 3.60 12.68
N SER A 817 -14.69 3.27 13.65
CA SER A 817 -14.83 4.07 14.86
C SER A 817 -13.50 4.18 15.62
N ALA A 818 -13.25 5.32 16.25
CA ALA A 818 -11.98 5.59 16.94
C ALA A 818 -11.63 4.60 18.06
N ASP A 819 -12.61 3.89 18.60
CA ASP A 819 -12.46 2.85 19.63
C ASP A 819 -12.24 1.44 19.05
N LYS A 820 -12.11 1.30 17.72
CA LYS A 820 -11.97 0.02 17.02
C LYS A 820 -10.81 0.03 16.03
N ALA A 821 -10.26 -1.15 15.77
CA ALA A 821 -9.28 -1.38 14.69
C ALA A 821 -9.87 -2.12 13.49
N TYR A 822 -11.10 -2.62 13.61
CA TYR A 822 -11.80 -3.32 12.53
C TYR A 822 -13.31 -3.29 12.72
N GLU A 823 -14.05 -3.41 11.62
CA GLU A 823 -15.50 -3.59 11.61
C GLU A 823 -15.93 -4.64 10.57
N ASN A 824 -17.22 -5.01 10.61
CA ASN A 824 -17.81 -5.84 9.55
C ASN A 824 -18.25 -4.96 8.39
N TRP A 825 -17.89 -5.34 7.17
CA TRP A 825 -18.27 -4.68 5.93
C TRP A 825 -18.93 -5.68 4.97
N SER A 826 -20.16 -5.38 4.57
CA SER A 826 -20.94 -6.24 3.67
C SER A 826 -20.57 -5.96 2.22
N ARG A 827 -20.07 -6.98 1.51
CA ARG A 827 -19.62 -6.90 0.11
C ARG A 827 -20.35 -7.85 -0.81
N THR A 828 -20.66 -7.41 -2.03
CA THR A 828 -21.36 -8.23 -3.04
C THR A 828 -20.63 -8.19 -4.37
N PHE A 829 -19.63 -9.06 -4.54
CA PHE A 829 -18.84 -9.08 -5.78
C PHE A 829 -19.53 -9.81 -6.94
N SER A 830 -20.40 -10.76 -6.62
CA SER A 830 -21.20 -11.50 -7.59
C SER A 830 -22.66 -11.52 -7.17
N ALA A 831 -23.56 -11.05 -8.04
CA ALA A 831 -24.99 -11.16 -7.84
C ALA A 831 -25.48 -12.62 -7.74
N ASP A 832 -24.70 -13.58 -8.25
CA ASP A 832 -25.02 -15.00 -8.16
C ASP A 832 -24.73 -15.59 -6.78
N SER A 833 -23.78 -15.01 -6.05
CA SER A 833 -23.31 -15.54 -4.77
C SER A 833 -23.77 -14.72 -3.57
N GLY A 834 -24.35 -13.55 -3.81
CA GLY A 834 -24.89 -12.68 -2.78
C GLY A 834 -23.85 -11.93 -1.97
N ALA A 835 -24.33 -11.18 -0.97
CA ALA A 835 -23.51 -10.40 -0.07
C ALA A 835 -22.81 -11.29 0.96
N ARG A 836 -21.60 -10.89 1.38
CA ARG A 836 -20.88 -11.49 2.50
C ARG A 836 -20.32 -10.44 3.44
N ASN A 837 -20.30 -10.76 4.72
CA ASN A 837 -19.71 -9.91 5.74
C ASN A 837 -18.24 -10.27 5.90
N LEU A 838 -17.39 -9.27 5.71
CA LEU A 838 -15.93 -9.37 5.82
C LEU A 838 -15.41 -8.33 6.78
N LYS A 839 -14.12 -8.39 7.09
CA LYS A 839 -13.48 -7.38 7.92
C LYS A 839 -12.94 -6.23 7.07
N ILE A 840 -13.33 -5.01 7.43
CA ILE A 840 -12.58 -3.80 7.11
C ILE A 840 -11.64 -3.50 8.27
N VAL A 841 -10.38 -3.16 7.99
CA VAL A 841 -9.35 -2.97 9.03
C VAL A 841 -8.56 -1.68 8.90
N ASP A 842 -8.13 -1.23 10.06
CA ASP A 842 -7.08 -0.25 10.22
C ASP A 842 -5.71 -0.95 10.14
N HIS A 843 -5.20 -1.09 8.91
CA HIS A 843 -3.89 -1.69 8.66
C HIS A 843 -2.76 -0.93 9.37
N SER A 844 -2.88 0.40 9.53
CA SER A 844 -1.89 1.23 10.22
C SER A 844 -1.79 0.83 11.68
N TYR A 845 -2.92 0.82 12.40
CA TYR A 845 -2.96 0.43 13.81
C TYR A 845 -2.47 -1.02 14.00
N LEU A 846 -3.01 -1.96 13.23
CA LEU A 846 -2.72 -3.39 13.38
C LEU A 846 -1.26 -3.74 13.07
N ALA A 847 -0.67 -3.16 12.01
CA ALA A 847 0.71 -3.43 11.65
C ALA A 847 1.69 -2.85 12.68
N ASN A 848 1.48 -1.61 13.12
CA ASN A 848 2.33 -1.00 14.14
C ASN A 848 2.22 -1.77 15.47
N LYS A 849 1.01 -2.17 15.88
CA LYS A 849 0.79 -3.01 17.07
C LYS A 849 1.53 -4.36 16.97
N ALA A 850 1.54 -4.99 15.80
CA ALA A 850 2.19 -6.27 15.58
C ALA A 850 3.73 -6.19 15.47
N LEU A 851 4.29 -5.01 15.16
CA LEU A 851 5.72 -4.87 14.83
C LEU A 851 6.57 -4.31 15.97
N TRP A 852 6.15 -3.23 16.64
CA TRP A 852 7.07 -2.40 17.44
C TRP A 852 7.58 -3.05 18.74
N ASP A 853 6.73 -3.78 19.48
CA ASP A 853 7.20 -4.43 20.71
C ASP A 853 7.72 -5.85 20.47
N ASP A 854 7.31 -6.48 19.36
CA ASP A 854 7.52 -7.91 19.11
C ASP A 854 8.80 -8.17 18.27
N TYR A 855 9.23 -7.18 17.48
CA TYR A 855 10.34 -7.29 16.55
C TYR A 855 11.39 -6.18 16.65
N PHE A 856 12.60 -6.47 16.15
CA PHE A 856 13.66 -5.50 15.92
C PHE A 856 14.42 -5.79 14.63
N PHE A 857 15.18 -4.81 14.11
CA PHE A 857 16.09 -5.01 12.99
C PHE A 857 17.54 -5.11 13.48
N SER A 858 18.21 -6.22 13.22
CA SER A 858 19.63 -6.37 13.55
C SER A 858 20.53 -5.68 12.53
N SER A 859 20.06 -5.44 11.30
CA SER A 859 20.87 -5.03 10.13
C SER A 859 21.91 -6.06 9.66
N ILE A 860 21.89 -7.28 10.22
CA ILE A 860 22.65 -8.43 9.74
C ILE A 860 22.03 -8.89 8.41
N SER A 861 22.51 -8.31 7.33
CA SER A 861 22.01 -8.52 5.97
C SER A 861 23.16 -8.89 5.04
N LYS A 862 22.83 -9.32 3.83
CA LYS A 862 23.84 -9.63 2.82
C LYS A 862 24.28 -8.38 2.08
N THR A 863 25.53 -8.40 1.60
CA THR A 863 26.12 -7.33 0.79
C THR A 863 26.58 -7.90 -0.56
N PRO A 864 25.73 -7.88 -1.61
CA PRO A 864 26.06 -8.50 -2.89
C PRO A 864 26.94 -7.59 -3.75
N ARG A 865 28.05 -8.13 -4.29
CA ARG A 865 28.99 -7.44 -5.19
C ARG A 865 28.34 -6.86 -6.44
N ARG A 866 27.27 -7.50 -6.93
CA ARG A 866 26.56 -7.01 -8.14
C ARG A 866 25.91 -5.65 -7.91
N GLN A 867 25.55 -5.34 -6.68
CA GLN A 867 25.03 -4.04 -6.27
C GLN A 867 26.22 -3.11 -6.06
N LYS A 868 26.58 -2.38 -7.13
CA LYS A 868 27.77 -1.52 -7.15
C LYS A 868 27.81 -0.49 -6.02
N ILE A 869 26.66 -0.16 -5.45
CA ILE A 869 26.47 0.82 -4.39
C ILE A 869 27.25 0.45 -3.11
N PHE A 870 27.52 -0.84 -2.89
CA PHE A 870 28.33 -1.32 -1.77
C PHE A 870 29.84 -1.30 -2.03
N GLU A 871 30.27 -1.19 -3.29
CA GLU A 871 31.70 -1.17 -3.69
C GLU A 871 32.55 -2.38 -3.23
N VAL A 872 31.91 -3.48 -2.81
CA VAL A 872 32.62 -4.68 -2.34
C VAL A 872 33.21 -5.50 -3.49
N ARG A 873 34.36 -6.17 -3.23
CA ARG A 873 35.02 -7.04 -4.22
C ARG A 873 34.44 -8.44 -4.31
N ARG A 874 33.71 -8.90 -3.29
CA ARG A 874 33.11 -10.24 -3.16
C ARG A 874 31.77 -10.12 -2.42
N ASP A 875 30.88 -11.08 -2.62
CA ASP A 875 29.61 -11.13 -1.89
C ASP A 875 29.88 -11.40 -0.40
N VAL A 876 29.26 -10.62 0.49
CA VAL A 876 29.24 -10.88 1.94
C VAL A 876 27.89 -11.49 2.29
N THR A 877 27.91 -12.66 2.94
CA THR A 877 26.68 -13.31 3.40
C THR A 877 26.24 -12.75 4.75
N ALA A 878 24.94 -12.86 5.09
CA ALA A 878 24.44 -12.49 6.41
C ALA A 878 25.16 -13.26 7.54
N LYS A 879 25.56 -14.52 7.31
CA LYS A 879 26.38 -15.30 8.26
C LYS A 879 27.76 -14.67 8.46
N THR A 880 28.41 -14.24 7.38
CA THR A 880 29.72 -13.57 7.46
C THR A 880 29.60 -12.26 8.24
N ALA A 881 28.60 -11.44 7.93
CA ALA A 881 28.34 -10.19 8.67
C ALA A 881 28.08 -10.44 10.16
N ALA A 882 27.31 -11.49 10.50
CA ALA A 882 27.08 -11.87 11.89
C ALA A 882 28.37 -12.31 12.59
N THR A 883 29.20 -13.14 11.95
CA THR A 883 30.47 -13.59 12.52
C THR A 883 31.39 -12.41 12.81
N GLN A 884 31.50 -11.49 11.86
CA GLN A 884 32.33 -10.29 12.00
C GLN A 884 31.84 -9.40 13.16
N PHE A 885 30.53 -9.21 13.29
CA PHE A 885 29.96 -8.43 14.39
C PHE A 885 30.17 -9.06 15.77
N PHE A 886 29.91 -10.36 15.93
CA PHE A 886 29.98 -11.01 17.25
C PHE A 886 31.40 -11.38 17.68
N PHE A 887 32.35 -11.53 16.75
CA PHE A 887 33.66 -12.11 17.05
C PHE A 887 34.87 -11.31 16.56
N ASP A 888 34.68 -10.36 15.63
CA ASP A 888 35.77 -9.58 15.03
C ASP A 888 35.63 -8.06 15.32
N ASP A 889 34.71 -7.66 16.21
CA ASP A 889 34.40 -6.26 16.58
C ASP A 889 34.06 -5.33 15.39
N GLU A 890 33.59 -5.90 14.27
CA GLU A 890 33.18 -5.13 13.09
C GLU A 890 31.76 -4.56 13.29
N PRO A 891 31.55 -3.25 13.14
CA PRO A 891 30.24 -2.64 13.38
C PRO A 891 29.22 -3.05 12.31
N LEU A 892 27.97 -3.23 12.73
CA LEU A 892 26.86 -3.41 11.80
C LEU A 892 26.45 -2.06 11.17
N PRO A 893 25.78 -2.09 10.01
CA PRO A 893 25.20 -0.88 9.40
C PRO A 893 24.34 -0.06 10.37
N ASN A 894 23.60 -0.71 11.27
CA ASN A 894 23.02 -0.04 12.44
C ASN A 894 24.02 -0.03 13.61
N ARG A 895 24.74 1.09 13.76
CA ARG A 895 25.79 1.29 14.79
C ARG A 895 25.27 1.28 16.24
N ARG A 896 23.95 1.26 16.48
CA ARG A 896 23.36 1.16 17.82
C ARG A 896 23.32 -0.26 18.38
N MET A 897 23.53 -1.27 17.54
CA MET A 897 23.60 -2.66 17.99
C MET A 897 25.00 -2.95 18.51
N VAL A 898 25.08 -3.47 19.74
CA VAL A 898 26.32 -3.92 20.37
C VAL A 898 26.18 -5.41 20.74
N PRO A 899 27.25 -6.23 20.62
CA PRO A 899 27.22 -7.67 20.87
C PRO A 899 26.76 -8.10 22.26
#